data_AF-A0A923P078-F1
#
_entry.id   AF-A0A923P078-F1
#
_cell.length_a   1.000
_cell.length_b   1.000
_cell.length_c   1.000
_cell.angle_alpha   90.00
_cell.angle_beta   90.00
_cell.angle_gamma   90.00
#
_symmetry.space_group_name_H-M   'P 1'
#
loop_
_entity.id
_entity.type
_entity.pdbx_description
1 polymer ?
#
loop_
_entity_poly.entity_id
_entity_poly.type
_entity_poly.pdbx_seq_one_letter_code
_entity_poly.pdbx_strand_id
1 'polypeptide(L)'
;MIAPTPGTLRPIPTRRTAWRHTLALLTLLAGGAAHAADPPEPPIFVDGFDGWVAVCSSLEPIQWGFRGNESASDFFIPAWQQRKFGDRCPSGSEMLGFRDAECHEVLGSPANPSSPPEHTHCTANLCCGAPPPIPTCDQPADAGIPPEALDVEPPVDEEETRGSLSDLYPGQDTRTGDFRDTLACDPAIGETDIPPEVDEPPEAEVLQAEEALETWEQSDGSDLAAQQTSAPAPISTSPGHIPDDVCYWSVLPPLLVVPCEQMLDPTQPFDGRDVIYVRGFGTEQIKDALLFGDSEARKTWPEDRAAFEPGGYFYGAAYDYWKDHIREHLWAVDGSPWDVAGWQWWAGDADPNYRPKKNRVLIVAWSTNQRLNYSQHAFLTQVSDAIKYGRNVLSPPGLPTHQYRPFCANGCVIISHSTGGLLVSSALGAVNAGAYGLETRSLLSHLRVHVAFDSAISGSRLASTALAVGSPMMTDPMRDSLCAIVSPMFDTDLVCGMGVHNVLQQSVLVDLMPMVAQSVWGPVLSLSPVPTLTVAGGAPVGNYVWGGTKWLLPGIDDGVVTANSACGNPNPVWPDGVSAPSGVIVRSLRKSFDLGDKLSRATQIMIAQKNLMAGHRPAPLNYLAGMCTPYLSPSGMVLPVVNSMRSTPWDPRRRYPNHYSMIQSIEDHSYNGGGDAANPWPSSVGAPASAPRHYLEPRSGWVNNEESSAVTDAGIFRQFPDGSYLVKPQFANSVEIVKGKSIKFRLFRRTHKVWLWKRTYERLAGWETKQSSHYVYEFVARH
;
A
#
# COMPACT_ATOMS: atom_id res chain seq x y z
N MET A 1 0.85 -43.91 31.64
CA MET A 1 1.32 -44.11 33.03
C MET A 1 2.64 -43.38 33.19
N ILE A 2 3.02 -43.03 34.43
CA ILE A 2 4.16 -42.13 34.77
C ILE A 2 3.87 -40.68 34.35
N ALA A 3 4.17 -39.73 35.24
CA ALA A 3 4.02 -38.29 35.05
C ALA A 3 5.12 -37.54 35.82
N PRO A 4 5.59 -36.36 35.35
CA PRO A 4 6.60 -35.56 36.04
C PRO A 4 5.98 -34.51 36.98
N THR A 5 6.67 -34.23 38.08
CA THR A 5 6.34 -33.19 39.08
C THR A 5 6.94 -31.81 38.73
N PRO A 6 6.32 -30.69 39.15
CA PRO A 6 6.83 -29.34 38.88
C PRO A 6 7.97 -28.93 39.84
N GLY A 7 8.96 -28.21 39.32
CA GLY A 7 10.08 -27.66 40.09
C GLY A 7 9.75 -26.31 40.76
N THR A 8 10.39 -26.02 41.90
CA THR A 8 10.14 -24.81 42.70
C THR A 8 11.23 -23.74 42.50
N LEU A 9 10.81 -22.46 42.42
CA LEU A 9 11.70 -21.30 42.44
C LEU A 9 11.81 -20.71 43.85
N ARG A 10 12.99 -20.18 44.20
CA ARG A 10 13.24 -19.39 45.42
C ARG A 10 13.69 -17.95 45.04
N PRO A 11 13.28 -16.91 45.78
CA PRO A 11 13.63 -15.51 45.51
C PRO A 11 14.86 -15.03 46.32
N ILE A 12 15.03 -13.70 46.45
CA ILE A 12 15.99 -12.90 47.28
C ILE A 12 17.25 -12.45 46.50
N PRO A 13 17.81 -11.21 46.69
CA PRO A 13 17.34 -10.03 47.44
C PRO A 13 17.21 -8.72 46.63
N THR A 14 16.40 -7.78 47.12
CA THR A 14 16.54 -6.34 46.82
C THR A 14 17.69 -5.69 47.62
N ARG A 15 18.37 -4.67 47.07
CA ARG A 15 19.15 -3.71 47.88
C ARG A 15 18.76 -2.26 47.57
N ARG A 16 18.44 -1.50 48.62
CA ARG A 16 18.43 -0.03 48.62
C ARG A 16 19.79 0.48 49.10
N THR A 17 20.16 1.69 48.68
CA THR A 17 21.05 2.58 49.45
C THR A 17 20.66 4.02 49.12
N ALA A 18 20.71 4.93 50.10
CA ALA A 18 20.24 6.30 49.96
C ALA A 18 21.06 7.26 50.84
N TRP A 19 21.29 8.49 50.39
CA TRP A 19 21.65 9.72 51.14
C TRP A 19 21.26 10.90 50.20
N ARG A 20 20.40 11.88 50.55
CA ARG A 20 20.51 12.97 51.57
C ARG A 20 21.65 13.96 51.27
N HIS A 21 21.51 15.30 51.28
CA HIS A 21 20.40 16.29 51.38
C HIS A 21 20.92 17.64 50.74
N THR A 22 20.45 18.90 50.88
CA THR A 22 19.48 19.63 51.75
C THR A 22 19.17 21.06 51.18
N LEU A 23 18.11 21.74 51.68
CA LEU A 23 17.79 23.20 51.61
C LEU A 23 17.41 23.83 50.23
N ALA A 24 16.60 24.91 50.13
CA ALA A 24 15.49 25.44 50.96
C ALA A 24 14.81 26.71 50.34
N LEU A 25 13.61 27.05 50.84
CA LEU A 25 13.22 28.34 51.51
C LEU A 25 11.91 29.02 51.02
N LEU A 26 11.04 29.33 52.01
CA LEU A 26 9.83 30.21 52.11
C LEU A 26 8.96 30.53 50.85
N THR A 27 7.63 30.38 50.81
CA THR A 27 6.47 30.71 51.71
C THR A 27 5.89 32.12 51.52
N LEU A 28 4.57 32.25 51.31
CA LEU A 28 3.61 33.10 52.08
C LEU A 28 2.19 33.17 51.43
N LEU A 29 1.16 32.80 52.21
CA LEU A 29 -0.24 33.32 52.26
C LEU A 29 -1.14 33.31 50.99
N ALA A 30 -2.48 33.16 51.05
CA ALA A 30 -3.47 32.75 52.08
C ALA A 30 -4.75 32.31 51.32
N GLY A 31 -5.78 31.64 51.87
CA GLY A 31 -6.07 31.21 53.24
C GLY A 31 -7.54 31.49 53.59
N GLY A 32 -8.39 30.47 53.66
CA GLY A 32 -9.81 30.57 53.99
C GLY A 32 -10.53 29.25 53.71
N ALA A 33 -11.42 28.80 54.61
CA ALA A 33 -11.97 27.43 54.57
C ALA A 33 -13.47 27.36 54.89
N ALA A 34 -14.14 26.40 54.23
CA ALA A 34 -15.33 25.64 54.64
C ALA A 34 -16.60 26.38 55.11
N HIS A 35 -17.72 26.06 54.44
CA HIS A 35 -18.64 25.02 54.94
C HIS A 35 -19.59 24.53 53.83
N ALA A 36 -20.45 23.55 54.13
CA ALA A 36 -21.26 22.80 53.15
C ALA A 36 -22.76 22.86 53.46
N ALA A 37 -23.61 22.72 52.43
CA ALA A 37 -25.02 22.35 52.54
C ALA A 37 -25.59 21.89 51.17
N ASP A 38 -26.19 20.70 51.15
CA ASP A 38 -27.11 20.16 50.14
C ASP A 38 -28.46 19.84 50.84
N PRO A 39 -29.57 19.52 50.13
CA PRO A 39 -30.09 20.01 48.85
C PRO A 39 -31.48 20.69 49.07
N PRO A 40 -32.38 20.88 48.07
CA PRO A 40 -33.32 19.79 47.70
C PRO A 40 -33.91 19.79 46.25
N GLU A 41 -34.51 18.65 45.89
CA GLU A 41 -35.50 18.43 44.81
C GLU A 41 -36.90 18.12 45.41
N PRO A 42 -38.01 17.95 44.64
CA PRO A 42 -38.33 18.37 43.26
C PRO A 42 -39.64 19.23 43.25
N PRO A 43 -40.43 19.32 42.14
CA PRO A 43 -41.57 18.39 42.01
C PRO A 43 -41.92 17.93 40.58
N ILE A 44 -42.83 16.95 40.50
CA ILE A 44 -43.36 16.30 39.27
C ILE A 44 -44.65 16.99 38.78
N PHE A 45 -44.89 17.01 37.46
CA PHE A 45 -46.24 17.05 36.87
C PHE A 45 -46.33 16.18 35.60
N VAL A 46 -47.55 15.86 35.16
CA VAL A 46 -47.89 14.88 34.09
C VAL A 46 -48.97 15.50 33.18
N ASP A 47 -49.25 14.86 32.04
CA ASP A 47 -50.15 15.25 30.92
C ASP A 47 -49.59 16.38 30.01
N GLY A 48 -49.69 16.36 28.67
CA GLY A 48 -50.13 15.32 27.72
C GLY A 48 -51.37 15.71 26.89
N PHE A 49 -51.22 16.01 25.58
CA PHE A 49 -52.24 15.85 24.53
C PHE A 49 -51.69 16.15 23.10
N ASP A 50 -52.35 15.62 22.06
CA ASP A 50 -52.09 15.90 20.64
C ASP A 50 -52.58 17.29 20.16
N GLY A 51 -52.05 17.78 19.01
CA GLY A 51 -52.69 18.90 18.29
C GLY A 51 -51.95 19.47 17.07
N TRP A 52 -52.37 19.10 15.85
CA TRP A 52 -52.04 19.82 14.61
C TRP A 52 -52.95 21.06 14.43
N VAL A 53 -52.38 22.26 14.20
CA VAL A 53 -52.99 23.36 13.42
C VAL A 53 -51.89 24.18 12.73
N ALA A 54 -52.12 24.62 11.50
CA ALA A 54 -51.31 25.62 10.79
C ALA A 54 -52.16 26.84 10.41
N VAL A 55 -51.54 28.02 10.20
CA VAL A 55 -51.98 29.08 9.26
C VAL A 55 -50.92 30.20 9.17
N CYS A 56 -50.89 30.92 8.05
CA CYS A 56 -49.85 31.88 7.68
C CYS A 56 -50.20 33.35 8.00
N SER A 57 -49.16 34.17 8.19
CA SER A 57 -49.08 35.58 7.74
C SER A 57 -47.62 36.06 7.86
N SER A 58 -46.83 36.28 6.81
CA SER A 58 -46.92 37.28 5.71
C SER A 58 -46.53 38.71 6.14
N LEU A 59 -45.28 39.13 5.86
CA LEU A 59 -44.87 40.53 5.62
C LEU A 59 -43.44 40.60 5.04
N GLU A 60 -43.36 40.65 3.70
CA GLU A 60 -42.24 41.26 2.94
C GLU A 60 -42.43 42.79 2.89
N PRO A 61 -41.48 43.65 2.40
CA PRO A 61 -40.32 43.40 1.51
C PRO A 61 -38.99 44.03 2.06
N ILE A 62 -37.84 44.21 1.37
CA ILE A 62 -37.46 44.31 -0.05
C ILE A 62 -36.12 43.58 -0.33
N GLN A 63 -35.93 43.19 -1.59
CA GLN A 63 -34.73 42.64 -2.27
C GLN A 63 -33.47 43.52 -2.10
N TRP A 64 -32.21 43.17 -2.47
CA TRP A 64 -31.64 42.42 -3.62
C TRP A 64 -30.57 41.41 -3.15
N GLY A 65 -30.20 40.35 -3.88
CA GLY A 65 -30.77 39.82 -5.14
C GLY A 65 -29.73 39.28 -6.12
N PHE A 66 -29.58 37.95 -6.20
CA PHE A 66 -28.95 37.24 -7.34
C PHE A 66 -29.63 35.88 -7.56
N ARG A 67 -29.94 35.55 -8.83
CA ARG A 67 -30.29 34.21 -9.33
C ARG A 67 -29.05 33.63 -10.01
N GLY A 68 -28.85 32.32 -10.17
CA GLY A 68 -29.79 31.20 -10.03
C GLY A 68 -30.00 30.51 -11.38
N ASN A 69 -29.56 29.25 -11.46
CA ASN A 69 -29.53 28.26 -12.56
C ASN A 69 -30.28 28.57 -13.88
N GLU A 70 -29.64 28.27 -15.02
CA GLU A 70 -30.03 27.18 -15.95
C GLU A 70 -29.21 27.16 -17.26
N SER A 71 -28.65 26.00 -17.64
CA SER A 71 -28.33 25.62 -19.03
C SER A 71 -28.18 24.08 -19.06
N ALA A 72 -29.10 23.28 -19.59
CA ALA A 72 -29.63 23.25 -20.97
C ALA A 72 -28.57 22.76 -21.98
N SER A 73 -28.95 21.76 -22.76
CA SER A 73 -28.15 21.15 -23.82
C SER A 73 -28.16 21.96 -25.13
N ASP A 74 -27.41 21.44 -26.09
CA ASP A 74 -27.55 21.65 -27.54
C ASP A 74 -26.78 22.77 -28.27
N PHE A 75 -26.16 22.31 -29.37
CA PHE A 75 -25.72 23.02 -30.58
C PHE A 75 -24.85 24.29 -30.48
N PHE A 76 -23.58 24.14 -30.88
CA PHE A 76 -22.97 25.09 -31.82
C PHE A 76 -21.98 24.42 -32.78
N ILE A 77 -22.15 24.66 -34.09
CA ILE A 77 -21.17 24.32 -35.13
C ILE A 77 -20.53 25.62 -35.63
N PRO A 78 -19.19 25.73 -35.65
CA PRO A 78 -18.49 26.67 -36.51
C PRO A 78 -17.84 25.93 -37.69
N ALA A 79 -18.07 26.43 -38.91
CA ALA A 79 -17.51 25.88 -40.13
C ALA A 79 -16.32 26.73 -40.62
N TRP A 80 -15.35 26.07 -41.27
CA TRP A 80 -14.33 26.65 -42.18
C TRP A 80 -13.29 27.64 -41.62
N GLN A 81 -12.02 27.32 -41.85
CA GLN A 81 -11.33 27.94 -43.00
C GLN A 81 -10.24 27.05 -43.62
N GLN A 82 -9.91 27.35 -44.87
CA GLN A 82 -9.02 26.56 -45.73
C GLN A 82 -7.57 27.07 -45.65
N ARG A 83 -6.59 26.18 -45.86
CA ARG A 83 -5.42 26.48 -46.70
C ARG A 83 -5.01 25.24 -47.51
N LYS A 84 -4.76 25.45 -48.81
CA LYS A 84 -4.26 24.43 -49.75
C LYS A 84 -2.74 24.50 -49.86
N PHE A 85 -2.09 23.34 -49.87
CA PHE A 85 -0.98 22.95 -50.76
C PHE A 85 -0.82 21.42 -50.58
N GLY A 86 -0.54 20.60 -51.60
CA GLY A 86 -0.41 20.87 -53.03
C GLY A 86 0.39 19.74 -53.68
N ASP A 87 -0.23 18.94 -54.55
CA ASP A 87 0.28 17.62 -54.96
C ASP A 87 1.59 17.66 -55.79
N ARG A 88 2.42 16.61 -55.62
CA ARG A 88 3.18 15.98 -56.71
C ARG A 88 3.67 14.57 -56.33
N CYS A 89 3.72 13.70 -57.35
CA CYS A 89 4.10 12.29 -57.26
C CYS A 89 5.50 12.06 -57.90
N PRO A 90 5.91 10.84 -58.31
CA PRO A 90 6.53 9.85 -57.43
C PRO A 90 7.84 9.26 -58.01
N SER A 91 8.29 8.13 -57.46
CA SER A 91 9.23 7.14 -58.03
C SER A 91 10.72 7.49 -58.09
N GLY A 92 11.55 6.45 -57.95
CA GLY A 92 13.01 6.45 -57.99
C GLY A 92 13.52 5.11 -57.44
N SER A 93 14.44 4.46 -58.16
CA SER A 93 14.85 3.06 -57.92
C SER A 93 16.37 2.87 -58.02
N GLU A 94 16.87 1.71 -57.58
CA GLU A 94 18.24 1.20 -57.81
C GLU A 94 19.35 1.95 -57.01
N MET A 95 20.56 1.41 -56.74
CA MET A 95 21.15 0.08 -56.98
C MET A 95 22.34 -0.19 -56.01
N LEU A 96 22.68 -1.48 -55.75
CA LEU A 96 23.99 -2.00 -55.28
C LEU A 96 24.48 -1.56 -53.87
N GLY A 97 25.40 -2.27 -53.18
CA GLY A 97 26.03 -3.57 -53.43
C GLY A 97 27.19 -3.87 -52.44
N PHE A 98 27.83 -5.04 -52.57
CA PHE A 98 28.85 -5.66 -51.67
C PHE A 98 28.28 -6.24 -50.35
N ARG A 99 28.55 -7.48 -49.90
CA ARG A 99 29.74 -8.38 -49.90
C ARG A 99 30.79 -8.05 -48.84
N ASP A 100 31.48 -8.99 -48.19
CA ASP A 100 31.33 -10.45 -47.97
C ASP A 100 32.26 -10.81 -46.78
N ALA A 101 31.89 -11.73 -45.87
CA ALA A 101 32.83 -12.50 -45.02
C ALA A 101 32.10 -13.49 -44.08
N GLU A 102 32.12 -14.78 -44.40
CA GLU A 102 31.79 -15.89 -43.49
C GLU A 102 33.06 -16.46 -42.85
N CYS A 103 32.95 -17.17 -41.71
CA CYS A 103 33.32 -18.60 -41.57
C CYS A 103 33.59 -19.07 -40.11
N HIS A 104 32.72 -19.97 -39.63
CA HIS A 104 32.96 -21.18 -38.80
C HIS A 104 33.90 -21.20 -37.58
N GLU A 105 33.33 -21.61 -36.43
CA GLU A 105 33.53 -22.90 -35.71
C GLU A 105 34.94 -23.56 -35.71
N VAL A 106 35.40 -24.21 -34.63
CA VAL A 106 34.88 -25.52 -34.13
C VAL A 106 35.26 -25.80 -32.65
N LEU A 107 34.46 -26.67 -32.02
CA LEU A 107 34.53 -27.32 -30.71
C LEU A 107 35.92 -27.74 -30.17
N GLY A 108 36.10 -27.71 -28.83
CA GLY A 108 37.22 -28.40 -28.16
C GLY A 108 37.30 -28.26 -26.63
N SER A 109 36.95 -29.32 -25.90
CA SER A 109 37.26 -29.59 -24.47
C SER A 109 37.70 -31.07 -24.36
N PRO A 110 38.39 -31.56 -23.30
CA PRO A 110 38.50 -31.00 -21.94
C PRO A 110 39.92 -31.10 -21.30
N ALA A 111 39.97 -31.01 -19.96
CA ALA A 111 40.95 -31.58 -19.02
C ALA A 111 41.98 -30.65 -18.34
N ASN A 112 42.25 -31.01 -17.09
CA ASN A 112 43.11 -30.41 -16.05
C ASN A 112 43.79 -31.63 -15.34
N PRO A 113 44.77 -31.51 -14.40
CA PRO A 113 45.67 -30.41 -14.03
C PRO A 113 47.16 -30.81 -13.93
N SER A 114 48.10 -29.84 -13.84
CA SER A 114 49.31 -29.94 -12.96
C SER A 114 50.24 -28.70 -12.99
N SER A 115 50.56 -28.20 -11.79
CA SER A 115 51.80 -27.48 -11.36
C SER A 115 52.68 -26.72 -12.38
N PRO A 116 52.82 -25.37 -12.26
CA PRO A 116 53.97 -24.61 -12.79
C PRO A 116 55.12 -24.52 -11.77
N PRO A 117 56.39 -24.43 -12.21
CA PRO A 117 57.53 -24.13 -11.34
C PRO A 117 57.83 -22.61 -11.20
N GLU A 118 58.49 -22.31 -10.10
CA GLU A 118 59.30 -21.14 -9.71
C GLU A 118 59.50 -19.91 -10.62
N HIS A 119 59.40 -18.75 -9.95
CA HIS A 119 60.16 -17.50 -10.15
C HIS A 119 60.09 -16.73 -11.48
N THR A 120 59.37 -15.59 -11.44
CA THR A 120 59.92 -14.31 -11.93
C THR A 120 59.47 -13.16 -11.03
N HIS A 121 60.35 -12.19 -10.76
CA HIS A 121 59.99 -11.01 -9.95
C HIS A 121 59.13 -10.03 -10.76
N CYS A 122 57.95 -9.68 -10.24
CA CYS A 122 57.27 -8.42 -10.55
C CYS A 122 57.13 -7.61 -9.26
N THR A 123 57.68 -6.39 -9.25
CA THR A 123 57.64 -5.50 -8.09
C THR A 123 56.26 -4.89 -7.92
N ALA A 124 55.64 -5.09 -6.75
CA ALA A 124 54.40 -4.41 -6.40
C ALA A 124 54.64 -2.91 -6.14
N ASN A 125 54.36 -2.08 -7.15
CA ASN A 125 53.99 -0.66 -7.05
C ASN A 125 53.55 -0.16 -8.43
N LEU A 126 52.72 0.90 -8.47
CA LEU A 126 52.07 1.47 -9.66
C LEU A 126 51.10 0.51 -10.39
N CYS A 127 49.84 0.47 -9.91
CA CYS A 127 48.60 0.47 -10.72
C CYS A 127 47.31 0.26 -9.90
N CYS A 128 47.38 0.18 -8.57
CA CYS A 128 46.22 0.50 -7.74
C CYS A 128 45.93 2.00 -7.87
N GLY A 129 45.05 2.39 -8.80
CA GLY A 129 44.40 3.70 -8.73
C GLY A 129 43.69 3.80 -7.38
N ALA A 130 43.87 4.90 -6.66
CA ALA A 130 43.12 5.12 -5.43
C ALA A 130 41.62 5.08 -5.78
N PRO A 131 40.75 4.48 -4.93
CA PRO A 131 39.31 4.63 -5.12
C PRO A 131 38.98 6.13 -5.19
N PRO A 132 38.01 6.53 -6.03
CA PRO A 132 37.65 7.94 -6.16
C PRO A 132 37.35 8.50 -4.75
N PRO A 133 37.80 9.73 -4.44
CA PRO A 133 37.58 10.29 -3.12
C PRO A 133 36.08 10.26 -2.80
N ILE A 134 35.73 9.67 -1.66
CA ILE A 134 34.37 9.65 -1.13
C ILE A 134 33.82 11.07 -1.28
N PRO A 135 32.66 11.28 -1.93
CA PRO A 135 32.19 12.60 -2.29
C PRO A 135 32.17 13.46 -1.04
N THR A 136 33.02 14.49 -1.02
CA THR A 136 33.04 15.49 0.05
C THR A 136 31.63 16.03 0.16
N CYS A 137 30.98 15.87 1.31
CA CYS A 137 29.61 16.33 1.50
C CYS A 137 29.46 17.74 0.92
N ASP A 138 28.45 17.96 0.08
CA ASP A 138 28.09 19.30 -0.38
C ASP A 138 27.97 20.17 0.88
N GLN A 139 28.97 21.02 1.13
CA GLN A 139 29.02 21.82 2.35
C GLN A 139 27.73 22.66 2.37
N PRO A 140 26.98 22.69 3.49
CA PRO A 140 25.79 23.53 3.58
C PRO A 140 26.24 24.96 3.28
N ALA A 141 25.76 25.47 2.15
CA ALA A 141 26.50 26.51 1.48
C ALA A 141 26.22 27.87 2.13
N ASP A 142 27.17 28.34 2.94
CA ASP A 142 27.41 29.77 3.18
C ASP A 142 27.87 30.50 1.90
N ALA A 143 27.36 30.05 0.74
CA ALA A 143 27.54 30.65 -0.56
C ALA A 143 26.57 31.82 -0.71
N GLY A 144 26.80 32.86 0.10
CA GLY A 144 26.72 34.19 -0.45
C GLY A 144 27.55 34.21 -1.74
N ILE A 145 26.91 34.58 -2.85
CA ILE A 145 27.59 34.69 -4.14
C ILE A 145 28.80 35.61 -3.92
N PRO A 146 30.04 35.19 -4.27
CA PRO A 146 31.22 36.00 -4.00
C PRO A 146 31.07 37.42 -4.58
N PRO A 147 31.46 38.48 -3.86
CA PRO A 147 31.27 39.85 -4.36
C PRO A 147 32.09 40.16 -5.63
N GLU A 148 33.07 39.31 -5.97
CA GLU A 148 33.83 39.33 -7.22
C GLU A 148 33.19 38.50 -8.36
N ALA A 149 32.01 37.91 -8.14
CA ALA A 149 31.30 37.14 -9.15
C ALA A 149 30.77 38.04 -10.27
N LEU A 150 31.01 37.62 -11.51
CA LEU A 150 30.50 38.23 -12.72
C LEU A 150 29.39 37.34 -13.32
N ASP A 151 28.56 37.92 -14.18
CA ASP A 151 27.59 37.17 -14.99
C ASP A 151 26.70 36.24 -14.14
N VAL A 152 26.17 36.76 -13.04
CA VAL A 152 25.24 36.04 -12.15
C VAL A 152 23.93 35.83 -12.88
N GLU A 153 23.61 34.57 -13.20
CA GLU A 153 22.35 34.16 -13.81
C GLU A 153 21.23 34.20 -12.76
N PRO A 154 19.96 34.47 -13.15
CA PRO A 154 18.83 34.37 -12.23
C PRO A 154 18.67 32.93 -11.72
N PRO A 155 18.07 32.70 -10.53
CA PRO A 155 17.88 31.35 -10.01
C PRO A 155 17.00 30.49 -10.91
N VAL A 156 17.51 29.33 -11.34
CA VAL A 156 16.84 28.37 -12.22
C VAL A 156 16.49 27.11 -11.43
N ASP A 157 15.28 26.58 -11.64
CA ASP A 157 14.88 25.27 -11.12
C ASP A 157 15.44 24.17 -12.04
N GLU A 158 16.12 23.18 -11.47
CA GLU A 158 16.86 22.14 -12.20
C GLU A 158 16.56 20.75 -11.64
N GLU A 159 16.46 19.78 -12.56
CA GLU A 159 16.39 18.34 -12.28
C GLU A 159 17.62 17.65 -12.92
N GLU A 160 18.26 16.75 -12.18
CA GLU A 160 19.55 16.14 -12.51
C GLU A 160 19.54 14.65 -12.12
N THR A 161 19.36 13.76 -13.10
CA THR A 161 19.51 12.30 -12.91
C THR A 161 20.99 11.97 -12.76
N ARG A 162 21.40 11.45 -11.60
CA ARG A 162 22.83 11.23 -11.28
C ARG A 162 23.36 9.85 -11.67
N GLY A 163 22.49 8.89 -11.94
CA GLY A 163 22.83 7.50 -12.28
C GLY A 163 22.20 6.50 -11.31
N SER A 164 22.56 5.22 -11.44
CA SER A 164 22.07 4.18 -10.53
C SER A 164 22.69 4.32 -9.13
N LEU A 165 21.98 3.89 -8.09
CA LEU A 165 22.54 3.90 -6.73
C LEU A 165 23.80 3.05 -6.61
N SER A 166 23.88 1.91 -7.31
CA SER A 166 25.06 1.03 -7.32
C SER A 166 26.31 1.67 -7.94
N ASP A 167 26.14 2.52 -8.97
CA ASP A 167 27.26 3.28 -9.58
C ASP A 167 27.69 4.46 -8.69
N LEU A 168 26.74 5.09 -8.00
CA LEU A 168 26.97 6.25 -7.13
C LEU A 168 27.57 5.89 -5.76
N TYR A 169 27.27 4.69 -5.25
CA TYR A 169 27.72 4.20 -3.94
C TYR A 169 28.46 2.85 -4.05
N PRO A 170 29.57 2.77 -4.82
CA PRO A 170 30.26 1.52 -5.09
C PRO A 170 30.81 0.90 -3.80
N GLY A 171 30.47 -0.38 -3.58
CA GLY A 171 30.85 -1.13 -2.38
C GLY A 171 29.82 -1.08 -1.23
N GLN A 172 28.71 -0.35 -1.38
CA GLN A 172 27.54 -0.47 -0.51
C GLN A 172 26.52 -1.45 -1.10
N ASP A 173 25.69 -2.07 -0.24
CA ASP A 173 24.53 -2.85 -0.69
C ASP A 173 23.31 -1.95 -0.88
N THR A 174 23.28 -1.24 -2.01
CA THR A 174 22.19 -0.32 -2.37
C THR A 174 20.87 -1.01 -2.73
N ARG A 175 20.78 -2.34 -2.63
CA ARG A 175 19.55 -3.10 -2.92
C ARG A 175 18.51 -3.03 -1.80
N THR A 176 18.90 -2.50 -0.64
CA THR A 176 18.00 -2.21 0.49
C THR A 176 18.26 -0.77 0.96
N GLY A 177 17.25 -0.06 1.45
CA GLY A 177 17.40 1.34 1.89
C GLY A 177 18.35 1.54 3.08
N ASP A 178 18.75 0.46 3.75
CA ASP A 178 19.55 0.47 4.98
C ASP A 178 20.98 1.04 4.77
N PHE A 179 21.49 1.12 3.53
CA PHE A 179 22.77 1.78 3.24
C PHE A 179 22.78 3.28 3.60
N ARG A 180 21.61 3.93 3.67
CA ARG A 180 21.52 5.35 4.05
C ARG A 180 21.94 5.60 5.52
N ASP A 181 21.86 4.60 6.43
CA ASP A 181 22.45 4.69 7.78
C ASP A 181 23.98 4.92 7.75
N THR A 182 24.67 4.57 6.65
CA THR A 182 26.15 4.67 6.57
C THR A 182 26.65 5.99 5.97
N LEU A 183 25.76 6.85 5.45
CA LEU A 183 26.17 8.09 4.79
C LEU A 183 26.39 9.21 5.80
N ALA A 184 27.61 9.76 5.82
CA ALA A 184 27.99 10.85 6.73
C ALA A 184 27.35 12.22 6.39
N CYS A 185 26.71 12.33 5.22
CA CYS A 185 26.23 13.59 4.65
C CYS A 185 24.70 13.66 4.65
N ASP A 186 24.16 14.83 5.00
CA ASP A 186 22.76 15.18 4.79
C ASP A 186 22.53 15.45 3.27
N PRO A 187 21.63 14.73 2.58
CA PRO A 187 21.42 14.85 1.13
C PRO A 187 20.54 16.05 0.73
N ALA A 188 20.01 16.81 1.71
CA ALA A 188 19.19 18.00 1.46
C ALA A 188 19.98 19.29 1.76
N ILE A 189 19.97 20.24 0.81
CA ILE A 189 20.56 21.57 0.96
C ILE A 189 19.44 22.62 1.02
N GLY A 190 19.70 23.73 1.70
CA GLY A 190 18.75 24.83 1.87
C GLY A 190 17.74 24.56 2.97
N GLU A 191 17.50 25.58 3.78
CA GLU A 191 16.28 25.66 4.58
C GLU A 191 15.22 26.44 3.80
N THR A 192 13.96 26.18 4.13
CA THR A 192 12.82 26.96 3.67
C THR A 192 11.81 26.93 4.80
N ASP A 193 11.14 28.06 5.05
CA ASP A 193 10.06 28.09 6.03
C ASP A 193 8.96 27.13 5.57
N ILE A 194 8.47 26.30 6.50
CA ILE A 194 7.38 25.38 6.21
C ILE A 194 6.12 26.23 6.02
N PRO A 195 5.25 25.93 5.03
CA PRO A 195 4.01 26.69 4.83
C PRO A 195 3.17 26.69 6.11
N PRO A 196 2.59 27.83 6.55
CA PRO A 196 1.87 27.92 7.82
C PRO A 196 0.67 26.95 7.90
N GLU A 197 0.09 26.56 6.76
CA GLU A 197 -0.97 25.57 6.61
C GLU A 197 -0.58 24.17 7.15
N VAL A 198 0.72 23.92 7.37
CA VAL A 198 1.26 22.70 7.96
C VAL A 198 1.27 22.75 9.51
N ASP A 199 1.16 23.94 10.10
CA ASP A 199 1.06 24.19 11.54
C ASP A 199 -0.35 24.72 11.93
N GLU A 200 -1.29 24.81 10.98
CA GLU A 200 -2.70 25.05 11.26
C GLU A 200 -3.32 23.88 12.05
N PRO A 201 -4.04 24.14 13.15
CA PRO A 201 -4.69 23.08 13.92
C PRO A 201 -5.87 22.47 13.15
N PRO A 202 -6.27 21.22 13.45
CA PRO A 202 -7.49 20.65 12.90
C PRO A 202 -8.71 21.50 13.28
N GLU A 203 -9.74 21.49 12.42
CA GLU A 203 -11.00 22.18 12.67
C GLU A 203 -11.70 21.61 13.92
N ALA A 204 -12.50 22.42 14.61
CA ALA A 204 -13.11 22.02 15.89
C ALA A 204 -14.02 20.78 15.75
N GLU A 205 -14.70 20.63 14.62
CA GLU A 205 -15.55 19.47 14.30
C GLU A 205 -14.72 18.18 14.11
N VAL A 206 -13.50 18.30 13.55
CA VAL A 206 -12.54 17.20 13.44
C VAL A 206 -12.02 16.79 14.82
N LEU A 207 -11.65 17.76 15.67
CA LEU A 207 -11.20 17.48 17.04
C LEU A 207 -12.30 16.80 17.87
N GLN A 208 -13.56 17.22 17.70
CA GLN A 208 -14.72 16.59 18.32
C GLN A 208 -14.98 15.17 17.79
N ALA A 209 -14.79 14.94 16.48
CA ALA A 209 -14.88 13.60 15.89
C ALA A 209 -13.78 12.66 16.42
N GLU A 210 -12.54 13.14 16.58
CA GLU A 210 -11.46 12.36 17.20
C GLU A 210 -11.74 12.04 18.66
N GLU A 211 -12.12 13.03 19.48
CA GLU A 211 -12.45 12.81 20.90
C GLU A 211 -13.62 11.82 21.05
N ALA A 212 -14.63 11.91 20.18
CA ALA A 212 -15.75 10.96 20.13
C ALA A 212 -15.32 9.55 19.74
N LEU A 213 -14.44 9.40 18.75
CA LEU A 213 -13.95 8.10 18.32
C LEU A 213 -12.98 7.49 19.33
N GLU A 214 -12.06 8.27 19.90
CA GLU A 214 -11.18 7.86 21.01
C GLU A 214 -12.01 7.37 22.20
N THR A 215 -13.04 8.12 22.61
CA THR A 215 -13.93 7.72 23.71
C THR A 215 -14.63 6.38 23.42
N TRP A 216 -15.13 6.18 22.19
CA TRP A 216 -15.77 4.93 21.78
C TRP A 216 -14.77 3.77 21.68
N GLU A 217 -13.59 3.99 21.11
CA GLU A 217 -12.54 2.97 20.99
C GLU A 217 -11.98 2.57 22.36
N GLN A 218 -11.97 3.46 23.36
CA GLN A 218 -11.62 3.14 24.75
C GLN A 218 -12.73 2.40 25.53
N SER A 219 -13.99 2.47 25.08
CA SER A 219 -15.16 1.88 25.76
C SER A 219 -15.77 0.73 24.94
N ASP A 220 -16.88 0.96 24.23
CA ASP A 220 -17.59 0.00 23.38
C ASP A 220 -16.64 -0.82 22.49
N GLY A 221 -15.67 -0.14 21.84
CA GLY A 221 -14.72 -0.76 20.92
C GLY A 221 -13.71 -1.69 21.62
N SER A 222 -13.34 -1.36 22.86
CA SER A 222 -12.50 -2.19 23.72
C SER A 222 -13.25 -3.43 24.21
N ASP A 223 -14.50 -3.26 24.66
CA ASP A 223 -15.37 -4.38 25.04
C ASP A 223 -15.66 -5.31 23.86
N LEU A 224 -15.88 -4.76 22.65
CA LEU A 224 -16.09 -5.53 21.43
C LEU A 224 -14.83 -6.33 21.05
N ALA A 225 -13.64 -5.75 21.15
CA ALA A 225 -12.37 -6.45 20.92
C ALA A 225 -12.07 -7.52 21.99
N ALA A 226 -12.40 -7.25 23.26
CA ALA A 226 -12.31 -8.22 24.35
C ALA A 226 -13.26 -9.41 24.14
N GLN A 227 -14.46 -9.19 23.60
CA GLN A 227 -15.38 -10.25 23.20
C GLN A 227 -14.78 -11.12 22.07
N GLN A 228 -14.20 -10.52 21.03
CA GLN A 228 -13.54 -11.29 19.95
C GLN A 228 -12.35 -12.12 20.46
N THR A 229 -11.58 -11.56 21.40
CA THR A 229 -10.39 -12.21 21.97
C THR A 229 -10.74 -13.35 22.94
N SER A 230 -11.82 -13.20 23.71
CA SER A 230 -12.26 -14.19 24.71
C SER A 230 -13.15 -15.31 24.15
N ALA A 231 -13.89 -15.03 23.07
CA ALA A 231 -14.72 -15.99 22.37
C ALA A 231 -14.40 -15.98 20.85
N PRO A 232 -13.18 -16.39 20.43
CA PRO A 232 -12.83 -16.49 19.02
C PRO A 232 -13.82 -17.41 18.33
N ALA A 233 -14.51 -16.88 17.31
CA ALA A 233 -15.64 -17.55 16.67
C ALA A 233 -15.25 -18.97 16.22
N PRO A 234 -16.04 -20.01 16.57
CA PRO A 234 -15.66 -21.39 16.32
C PRO A 234 -15.50 -21.64 14.82
N ILE A 235 -14.25 -21.82 14.38
CA ILE A 235 -13.92 -22.22 13.02
C ILE A 235 -14.65 -23.53 12.76
N SER A 236 -15.55 -23.56 11.77
CA SER A 236 -16.33 -24.76 11.46
C SER A 236 -15.41 -25.88 10.99
N THR A 237 -15.18 -26.87 11.86
CA THR A 237 -14.09 -27.84 11.74
C THR A 237 -14.39 -29.00 10.76
N SER A 238 -14.95 -28.68 9.59
CA SER A 238 -15.09 -29.64 8.49
C SER A 238 -14.87 -29.01 7.11
N PRO A 239 -13.67 -28.46 6.82
CA PRO A 239 -13.15 -28.56 5.46
C PRO A 239 -13.11 -30.05 5.08
N GLY A 240 -13.78 -30.42 3.99
CA GLY A 240 -13.98 -31.81 3.62
C GLY A 240 -12.67 -32.55 3.34
N HIS A 241 -12.52 -33.72 3.97
CA HIS A 241 -11.35 -34.60 3.97
C HIS A 241 -10.52 -34.50 2.67
N ILE A 242 -9.25 -34.10 2.81
CA ILE A 242 -8.27 -34.03 1.72
C ILE A 242 -7.59 -35.39 1.67
N PRO A 243 -7.73 -36.16 0.57
CA PRO A 243 -6.96 -37.37 0.39
C PRO A 243 -5.46 -37.05 0.32
N ASP A 244 -4.63 -37.82 1.00
CA ASP A 244 -3.16 -37.62 1.00
C ASP A 244 -2.52 -37.80 -0.40
N ASP A 245 -3.22 -38.43 -1.33
CA ASP A 245 -2.74 -38.82 -2.67
C ASP A 245 -3.12 -37.81 -3.78
N VAL A 246 -2.58 -36.59 -3.77
CA VAL A 246 -2.77 -35.62 -4.88
C VAL A 246 -1.86 -35.93 -6.07
N CYS A 247 -2.08 -37.08 -6.71
CA CYS A 247 -1.57 -37.38 -8.06
C CYS A 247 -2.48 -38.39 -8.80
N TYR A 248 -2.95 -37.97 -9.98
CA TYR A 248 -3.81 -38.71 -10.92
C TYR A 248 -5.24 -39.05 -10.50
N TRP A 249 -6.19 -38.30 -11.06
CA TRP A 249 -7.43 -38.92 -11.53
C TRP A 249 -7.14 -39.76 -12.78
N SER A 250 -7.59 -41.01 -12.76
CA SER A 250 -7.58 -41.90 -13.93
C SER A 250 -8.91 -41.82 -14.69
N VAL A 251 -8.95 -42.39 -15.90
CA VAL A 251 -10.16 -42.48 -16.76
C VAL A 251 -10.65 -41.15 -17.38
N LEU A 252 -9.76 -40.51 -18.13
CA LEU A 252 -10.11 -39.64 -19.27
C LEU A 252 -9.36 -40.11 -20.53
N PRO A 253 -9.81 -39.76 -21.76
CA PRO A 253 -9.03 -40.01 -22.99
C PRO A 253 -7.60 -39.44 -22.88
N PRO A 254 -6.62 -39.91 -23.67
CA PRO A 254 -5.19 -39.69 -23.42
C PRO A 254 -4.79 -38.21 -23.39
N LEU A 255 -4.83 -37.64 -22.19
CA LEU A 255 -4.33 -36.30 -21.87
C LEU A 255 -2.81 -36.32 -21.90
N LEU A 256 -2.21 -35.26 -22.46
CA LEU A 256 -0.76 -35.13 -22.45
C LEU A 256 -0.34 -34.66 -21.05
N VAL A 257 0.13 -35.60 -20.22
CA VAL A 257 0.77 -35.27 -18.95
C VAL A 257 2.07 -34.53 -19.26
N VAL A 258 2.08 -33.23 -19.01
CA VAL A 258 3.30 -32.42 -19.05
C VAL A 258 4.04 -32.65 -17.71
N PRO A 259 5.37 -32.90 -17.69
CA PRO A 259 6.16 -32.91 -16.46
C PRO A 259 6.16 -31.50 -15.83
N CYS A 260 6.08 -31.39 -14.50
CA CYS A 260 5.99 -30.08 -13.81
C CYS A 260 7.16 -29.13 -14.16
N GLU A 261 8.37 -29.67 -14.32
CA GLU A 261 9.57 -28.92 -14.74
C GLU A 261 9.44 -28.30 -16.14
N GLN A 262 8.61 -28.85 -17.03
CA GLN A 262 8.36 -28.34 -18.38
C GLN A 262 7.21 -27.32 -18.44
N MET A 263 6.60 -26.97 -17.31
CA MET A 263 5.46 -26.07 -17.24
C MET A 263 5.80 -24.62 -16.84
N LEU A 264 7.02 -24.35 -16.35
CA LEU A 264 7.46 -22.99 -16.05
C LEU A 264 7.99 -22.35 -17.33
N ASP A 265 7.27 -21.34 -17.82
CA ASP A 265 7.61 -20.58 -19.02
C ASP A 265 8.06 -19.18 -18.56
N PRO A 266 9.38 -18.90 -18.52
CA PRO A 266 9.90 -17.62 -18.01
C PRO A 266 9.55 -16.42 -18.90
N THR A 267 8.91 -16.63 -20.06
CA THR A 267 8.35 -15.52 -20.85
C THR A 267 6.99 -15.03 -20.32
N GLN A 268 6.35 -15.78 -19.42
CA GLN A 268 5.10 -15.43 -18.74
C GLN A 268 5.34 -14.68 -17.41
N PRO A 269 4.38 -13.88 -16.91
CA PRO A 269 4.37 -13.43 -15.52
C PRO A 269 4.38 -14.61 -14.55
N PHE A 270 5.06 -14.46 -13.41
CA PHE A 270 5.22 -15.52 -12.40
C PHE A 270 5.72 -16.86 -13.00
N ASP A 271 6.41 -16.80 -14.15
CA ASP A 271 6.83 -17.91 -15.01
C ASP A 271 5.71 -18.92 -15.35
N GLY A 272 4.46 -18.43 -15.48
CA GLY A 272 3.31 -19.24 -15.90
C GLY A 272 2.62 -19.99 -14.75
N ARG A 273 3.01 -19.72 -13.50
CA ARG A 273 2.28 -20.16 -12.30
C ARG A 273 0.83 -19.67 -12.33
N ASP A 274 -0.05 -20.40 -11.69
CA ASP A 274 -1.45 -19.98 -11.59
C ASP A 274 -1.61 -18.87 -10.54
N VAL A 275 -2.64 -18.03 -10.70
CA VAL A 275 -2.86 -16.83 -9.87
C VAL A 275 -4.19 -16.94 -9.13
N ILE A 276 -4.22 -16.51 -7.87
CA ILE A 276 -5.40 -16.47 -7.01
C ILE A 276 -5.65 -15.01 -6.62
N TYR A 277 -6.76 -14.41 -7.06
CA TYR A 277 -7.12 -13.03 -6.70
C TYR A 277 -8.12 -12.99 -5.53
N VAL A 278 -7.86 -12.10 -4.57
CA VAL A 278 -8.70 -11.90 -3.37
C VAL A 278 -8.97 -10.40 -3.19
N ARG A 279 -10.22 -9.98 -3.47
CA ARG A 279 -10.60 -8.55 -3.46
C ARG A 279 -10.48 -7.90 -2.07
N GLY A 280 -10.40 -6.56 -2.07
CA GLY A 280 -10.50 -5.73 -0.88
C GLY A 280 -11.91 -5.63 -0.30
N PHE A 281 -12.09 -4.70 0.63
CA PHE A 281 -13.39 -4.32 1.17
C PHE A 281 -14.36 -3.92 0.05
N GLY A 282 -15.66 -4.03 0.33
CA GLY A 282 -16.73 -3.68 -0.61
C GLY A 282 -17.89 -3.10 0.17
N THR A 283 -18.05 -1.79 0.07
CA THR A 283 -19.10 -0.95 0.68
C THR A 283 -20.48 -1.34 0.17
N GLU A 284 -20.61 -1.53 -1.15
CA GLU A 284 -21.86 -1.87 -1.84
C GLU A 284 -22.56 -3.09 -1.23
N GLN A 285 -21.85 -4.10 -0.74
CA GLN A 285 -22.48 -5.28 -0.13
C GLN A 285 -23.16 -4.98 1.21
N ILE A 286 -22.60 -4.06 2.00
CA ILE A 286 -23.21 -3.58 3.25
C ILE A 286 -24.37 -2.64 2.91
N LYS A 287 -24.19 -1.76 1.93
CA LYS A 287 -25.21 -0.85 1.37
C LYS A 287 -26.43 -1.61 0.84
N ASP A 288 -26.25 -2.67 0.05
CA ASP A 288 -27.35 -3.49 -0.47
C ASP A 288 -28.09 -4.25 0.65
N ALA A 289 -27.35 -4.78 1.63
CA ALA A 289 -27.93 -5.46 2.79
C ALA A 289 -28.66 -4.51 3.75
N LEU A 290 -28.26 -3.23 3.83
CA LEU A 290 -28.87 -2.19 4.66
C LEU A 290 -30.04 -1.47 3.96
N LEU A 291 -29.78 -0.85 2.81
CA LEU A 291 -30.67 0.13 2.17
C LEU A 291 -31.79 -0.55 1.37
N PHE A 292 -31.42 -1.51 0.52
CA PHE A 292 -32.35 -2.21 -0.36
C PHE A 292 -32.88 -3.50 0.28
N GLY A 293 -32.20 -3.97 1.34
CA GLY A 293 -32.54 -5.17 2.07
C GLY A 293 -32.33 -6.45 1.26
N ASP A 294 -31.42 -6.42 0.28
CA ASP A 294 -31.31 -7.46 -0.74
C ASP A 294 -31.02 -8.83 -0.10
N SER A 295 -31.86 -9.80 -0.46
CA SER A 295 -31.68 -11.21 -0.10
C SER A 295 -30.37 -11.79 -0.61
N GLU A 296 -29.84 -11.34 -1.75
CA GLU A 296 -28.56 -11.82 -2.30
C GLU A 296 -27.37 -11.32 -1.46
N ALA A 297 -27.37 -10.04 -1.08
CA ALA A 297 -26.34 -9.46 -0.22
C ALA A 297 -26.34 -10.04 1.21
N ARG A 298 -27.47 -10.59 1.65
CA ARG A 298 -27.67 -11.21 2.98
C ARG A 298 -27.32 -12.71 3.05
N LYS A 299 -26.94 -13.34 1.92
CA LYS A 299 -26.51 -14.74 1.87
C LYS A 299 -25.20 -14.96 2.62
N THR A 300 -25.07 -16.11 3.31
CA THR A 300 -23.91 -16.40 4.17
C THR A 300 -23.08 -17.58 3.65
N TRP A 301 -21.77 -17.52 3.84
CA TRP A 301 -20.88 -18.67 3.73
C TRP A 301 -20.81 -19.40 5.08
N PRO A 302 -20.92 -20.75 5.13
CA PRO A 302 -21.01 -21.68 4.00
C PRO A 302 -22.43 -22.02 3.49
N GLU A 303 -23.50 -21.51 4.11
CA GLU A 303 -24.89 -21.94 3.89
C GLU A 303 -25.33 -21.76 2.43
N ASP A 304 -25.12 -20.56 1.89
CA ASP A 304 -25.48 -20.13 0.55
C ASP A 304 -24.29 -20.22 -0.42
N ARG A 305 -23.50 -21.31 -0.35
CA ARG A 305 -22.28 -21.53 -1.16
C ARG A 305 -22.39 -21.10 -2.63
N ALA A 306 -23.55 -21.28 -3.28
CA ALA A 306 -23.79 -20.85 -4.67
C ALA A 306 -23.61 -19.34 -4.92
N ALA A 307 -23.86 -18.47 -3.93
CA ALA A 307 -23.65 -17.03 -4.05
C ALA A 307 -22.16 -16.62 -4.17
N PHE A 308 -21.26 -17.55 -3.85
CA PHE A 308 -19.80 -17.39 -3.85
C PHE A 308 -19.14 -18.16 -5.01
N GLU A 309 -19.93 -18.69 -5.94
CA GLU A 309 -19.45 -19.41 -7.13
C GLU A 309 -19.88 -18.68 -8.42
N PRO A 310 -19.31 -18.98 -9.59
CA PRO A 310 -19.60 -18.29 -10.85
C PRO A 310 -21.11 -18.14 -11.14
N GLY A 311 -21.56 -16.89 -11.26
CA GLY A 311 -22.97 -16.52 -11.40
C GLY A 311 -23.68 -16.10 -10.11
N GLY A 312 -23.05 -16.29 -8.94
CA GLY A 312 -23.53 -15.80 -7.65
C GLY A 312 -23.11 -14.37 -7.33
N TYR A 313 -23.86 -13.68 -6.46
CA TYR A 313 -23.68 -12.26 -6.12
C TYR A 313 -22.26 -11.89 -5.64
N PHE A 314 -21.71 -12.60 -4.65
CA PHE A 314 -20.36 -12.31 -4.13
C PHE A 314 -19.26 -12.66 -5.13
N TYR A 315 -19.51 -13.61 -6.05
CA TYR A 315 -18.61 -13.87 -7.16
C TYR A 315 -18.69 -12.76 -8.22
N GLY A 316 -19.87 -12.25 -8.54
CA GLY A 316 -20.05 -11.10 -9.43
C GLY A 316 -19.22 -9.91 -8.96
N ALA A 317 -19.41 -9.50 -7.70
CA ALA A 317 -18.62 -8.43 -7.09
C ALA A 317 -17.10 -8.69 -7.10
N ALA A 318 -16.65 -9.94 -6.89
CA ALA A 318 -15.22 -10.28 -6.94
C ALA A 318 -14.65 -10.37 -8.36
N TYR A 319 -15.48 -10.76 -9.34
CA TYR A 319 -15.13 -10.74 -10.75
C TYR A 319 -15.04 -9.30 -11.26
N ASP A 320 -16.04 -8.47 -10.99
CA ASP A 320 -16.08 -7.07 -11.42
C ASP A 320 -14.93 -6.24 -10.82
N TYR A 321 -14.50 -6.57 -9.61
CA TYR A 321 -13.31 -6.00 -8.98
C TYR A 321 -12.00 -6.36 -9.71
N TRP A 322 -11.81 -7.61 -10.17
CA TRP A 322 -10.53 -8.07 -10.72
C TRP A 322 -10.45 -8.21 -12.25
N LYS A 323 -11.58 -8.27 -12.98
CA LYS A 323 -11.65 -8.55 -14.43
C LYS A 323 -10.74 -7.67 -15.28
N ASP A 324 -10.56 -6.42 -14.86
CA ASP A 324 -9.86 -5.39 -15.62
C ASP A 324 -8.35 -5.40 -15.32
N HIS A 325 -7.96 -5.61 -14.06
CA HIS A 325 -6.58 -5.90 -13.64
C HIS A 325 -6.06 -7.21 -14.29
N ILE A 326 -6.92 -8.23 -14.39
CA ILE A 326 -6.64 -9.48 -15.12
C ILE A 326 -6.46 -9.20 -16.63
N ARG A 327 -7.25 -8.28 -17.21
CA ARG A 327 -7.14 -7.90 -18.63
C ARG A 327 -5.83 -7.15 -18.91
N GLU A 328 -5.45 -6.18 -18.09
CA GLU A 328 -4.20 -5.41 -18.24
C GLU A 328 -2.99 -6.36 -18.31
N HIS A 329 -2.83 -7.24 -17.31
CA HIS A 329 -1.60 -7.99 -17.10
C HIS A 329 -1.56 -9.38 -17.74
N LEU A 330 -2.70 -10.09 -17.86
CA LEU A 330 -2.75 -11.50 -18.25
C LEU A 330 -3.40 -11.78 -19.62
N TRP A 331 -4.72 -11.64 -19.77
CA TRP A 331 -5.43 -12.13 -20.98
C TRP A 331 -6.65 -11.32 -21.39
N ALA A 332 -6.92 -11.28 -22.71
CA ALA A 332 -8.13 -10.68 -23.26
C ALA A 332 -9.35 -11.53 -22.92
N VAL A 333 -10.36 -10.94 -22.29
CA VAL A 333 -11.66 -11.60 -22.08
C VAL A 333 -12.42 -11.61 -23.41
N ASP A 334 -12.89 -12.79 -23.82
CA ASP A 334 -13.61 -12.98 -25.08
C ASP A 334 -14.82 -12.03 -25.19
N GLY A 335 -14.96 -11.38 -26.36
CA GLY A 335 -16.08 -10.48 -26.67
C GLY A 335 -15.83 -8.98 -26.47
N SER A 336 -14.65 -8.58 -25.98
CA SER A 336 -14.23 -7.17 -26.05
C SER A 336 -14.08 -6.70 -27.51
N PRO A 337 -14.62 -5.53 -27.91
CA PRO A 337 -14.30 -4.91 -29.21
C PRO A 337 -12.91 -4.25 -29.24
N TRP A 338 -12.14 -4.36 -28.15
CA TRP A 338 -10.78 -3.84 -28.01
C TRP A 338 -9.84 -4.98 -27.59
N ASP A 339 -9.02 -5.48 -28.53
CA ASP A 339 -8.15 -6.66 -28.38
C ASP A 339 -6.87 -6.43 -27.52
N VAL A 340 -6.85 -5.39 -26.68
CA VAL A 340 -5.64 -4.95 -25.96
C VAL A 340 -5.61 -5.44 -24.51
N ALA A 341 -4.82 -6.49 -24.27
CA ALA A 341 -4.69 -7.18 -22.99
C ALA A 341 -3.35 -7.92 -22.91
N GLY A 342 -2.70 -7.94 -21.74
CA GLY A 342 -1.43 -8.66 -21.57
C GLY A 342 -0.25 -8.02 -22.29
N TRP A 343 0.00 -6.73 -22.08
CA TRP A 343 1.24 -6.09 -22.52
C TRP A 343 2.48 -6.67 -21.79
N GLN A 344 3.67 -6.42 -22.34
CA GLN A 344 4.98 -6.54 -21.70
C GLN A 344 5.83 -5.33 -22.10
N TRP A 345 6.82 -4.96 -21.29
CA TRP A 345 7.77 -3.89 -21.62
C TRP A 345 9.10 -4.21 -20.94
N TRP A 346 10.05 -4.75 -21.69
CA TRP A 346 11.39 -5.03 -21.20
C TRP A 346 12.23 -3.75 -21.19
N ALA A 347 13.29 -3.69 -20.38
CA ALA A 347 14.14 -2.50 -20.18
C ALA A 347 15.02 -2.07 -21.40
N GLY A 348 14.56 -2.36 -22.61
CA GLY A 348 15.10 -1.89 -23.89
C GLY A 348 14.05 -1.86 -25.02
N ASP A 349 12.77 -2.09 -24.71
CA ASP A 349 11.67 -1.92 -25.66
C ASP A 349 11.36 -0.42 -25.81
N ALA A 350 11.29 0.09 -27.04
CA ALA A 350 10.88 1.47 -27.30
C ALA A 350 9.36 1.70 -27.10
N ASP A 351 8.57 0.64 -27.27
CA ASP A 351 7.10 0.60 -27.19
C ASP A 351 6.66 -0.71 -26.51
N PRO A 352 5.54 -0.74 -25.78
CA PRO A 352 5.04 -1.96 -25.13
C PRO A 352 4.71 -3.05 -26.15
N ASN A 353 5.10 -4.28 -25.83
CA ASN A 353 5.03 -5.44 -26.72
C ASN A 353 3.92 -6.40 -26.25
N TYR A 354 2.89 -6.59 -27.08
CA TYR A 354 1.73 -7.42 -26.76
C TYR A 354 2.07 -8.91 -26.78
N ARG A 355 1.81 -9.65 -25.68
CA ARG A 355 1.89 -11.11 -25.63
C ARG A 355 0.78 -11.70 -24.73
N PRO A 356 -0.18 -12.49 -25.26
CA PRO A 356 -1.20 -13.16 -24.45
C PRO A 356 -0.56 -14.09 -23.42
N LYS A 357 -0.99 -14.04 -22.15
CA LYS A 357 -0.41 -14.87 -21.09
C LYS A 357 -1.20 -16.17 -20.86
N LYS A 358 -0.50 -17.18 -20.35
CA LYS A 358 -1.02 -18.54 -20.13
C LYS A 358 -1.35 -18.88 -18.67
N ASN A 359 -1.21 -17.91 -17.77
CA ASN A 359 -1.56 -18.06 -16.35
C ASN A 359 -3.07 -18.34 -16.23
N ARG A 360 -3.45 -19.39 -15.49
CA ARG A 360 -4.84 -19.62 -15.11
C ARG A 360 -5.16 -18.90 -13.81
N VAL A 361 -6.42 -18.59 -13.60
CA VAL A 361 -6.86 -17.66 -12.57
C VAL A 361 -7.99 -18.25 -11.73
N LEU A 362 -7.85 -18.21 -10.40
CA LEU A 362 -8.97 -18.30 -9.47
C LEU A 362 -9.30 -16.89 -8.98
N ILE A 363 -10.59 -16.55 -8.95
CA ILE A 363 -11.09 -15.34 -8.29
C ILE A 363 -11.88 -15.81 -7.07
N VAL A 364 -11.50 -15.35 -5.88
CA VAL A 364 -12.12 -15.77 -4.62
C VAL A 364 -13.23 -14.81 -4.22
N ALA A 365 -14.45 -15.35 -4.14
CA ALA A 365 -15.60 -14.65 -3.58
C ALA A 365 -15.58 -14.74 -2.04
N TRP A 366 -15.92 -13.64 -1.38
CA TRP A 366 -16.16 -13.57 0.07
C TRP A 366 -17.15 -12.43 0.35
N SER A 367 -17.75 -12.41 1.55
CA SER A 367 -18.80 -11.45 1.94
C SER A 367 -18.27 -10.46 2.98
N THR A 368 -18.42 -9.16 2.74
CA THR A 368 -18.08 -8.15 3.77
C THR A 368 -19.12 -8.09 4.88
N ASN A 369 -20.33 -8.62 4.65
CA ASN A 369 -21.39 -8.77 5.65
C ASN A 369 -21.15 -9.90 6.67
N GLN A 370 -20.01 -10.59 6.58
CA GLN A 370 -19.59 -11.62 7.53
C GLN A 370 -18.22 -11.32 8.13
N ARG A 371 -18.01 -11.84 9.34
CA ARG A 371 -16.74 -11.82 10.07
C ARG A 371 -15.63 -12.58 9.33
N LEU A 372 -14.39 -12.15 9.54
CA LEU A 372 -13.21 -12.59 8.77
C LEU A 372 -12.99 -14.11 8.82
N ASN A 373 -13.37 -14.81 9.90
CA ASN A 373 -13.29 -16.27 10.00
C ASN A 373 -14.15 -17.00 8.94
N TYR A 374 -15.32 -16.47 8.58
CA TYR A 374 -16.15 -17.03 7.51
C TYR A 374 -15.49 -16.81 6.15
N SER A 375 -14.92 -15.63 5.94
CA SER A 375 -14.17 -15.27 4.73
C SER A 375 -12.88 -16.09 4.57
N GLN A 376 -12.18 -16.41 5.67
CA GLN A 376 -11.06 -17.36 5.67
C GLN A 376 -11.52 -18.74 5.24
N HIS A 377 -12.63 -19.24 5.80
CA HIS A 377 -13.20 -20.52 5.41
C HIS A 377 -13.64 -20.54 3.93
N ALA A 378 -14.19 -19.44 3.41
CA ALA A 378 -14.55 -19.27 2.00
C ALA A 378 -13.32 -19.32 1.09
N PHE A 379 -12.27 -18.54 1.41
CA PHE A 379 -10.99 -18.52 0.70
C PHE A 379 -10.34 -19.91 0.67
N LEU A 380 -10.17 -20.54 1.83
CA LEU A 380 -9.52 -21.85 1.94
C LEU A 380 -10.28 -22.95 1.22
N THR A 381 -11.63 -22.93 1.27
CA THR A 381 -12.44 -23.91 0.54
C THR A 381 -12.33 -23.72 -0.97
N GLN A 382 -12.42 -22.49 -1.48
CA GLN A 382 -12.32 -22.20 -2.91
C GLN A 382 -10.93 -22.56 -3.46
N VAL A 383 -9.85 -22.22 -2.74
CA VAL A 383 -8.49 -22.60 -3.14
C VAL A 383 -8.29 -24.12 -3.07
N SER A 384 -8.80 -24.79 -2.03
CA SER A 384 -8.74 -26.26 -1.92
C SER A 384 -9.49 -26.95 -3.07
N ASP A 385 -10.71 -26.52 -3.40
CA ASP A 385 -11.51 -27.09 -4.48
C ASP A 385 -10.92 -26.76 -5.87
N ALA A 386 -10.25 -25.62 -6.04
CA ALA A 386 -9.50 -25.30 -7.25
C ALA A 386 -8.28 -26.23 -7.42
N ILE A 387 -7.47 -26.44 -6.37
CA ILE A 387 -6.32 -27.36 -6.39
C ILE A 387 -6.76 -28.80 -6.63
N LYS A 388 -7.76 -29.29 -5.89
CA LYS A 388 -8.28 -30.67 -5.97
C LYS A 388 -8.98 -30.99 -7.29
N TYR A 389 -9.83 -30.08 -7.78
CA TYR A 389 -10.84 -30.39 -8.81
C TYR A 389 -10.83 -29.42 -10.01
N GLY A 390 -9.98 -28.40 -10.01
CA GLY A 390 -10.03 -27.31 -11.01
C GLY A 390 -11.28 -26.43 -10.91
N ARG A 391 -12.03 -26.50 -9.80
CA ARG A 391 -13.30 -25.78 -9.63
C ARG A 391 -13.08 -24.26 -9.69
N ASN A 392 -13.92 -23.57 -10.45
CA ASN A 392 -13.91 -22.11 -10.64
C ASN A 392 -12.59 -21.55 -11.22
N VAL A 393 -11.71 -22.39 -11.77
CA VAL A 393 -10.45 -21.95 -12.40
C VAL A 393 -10.73 -21.45 -13.81
N LEU A 394 -10.62 -20.13 -14.00
CA LEU A 394 -10.63 -19.49 -15.32
C LEU A 394 -9.33 -19.85 -16.05
N SER A 395 -9.44 -20.29 -17.30
CA SER A 395 -8.30 -20.57 -18.17
C SER A 395 -8.34 -19.64 -19.39
N PRO A 396 -7.19 -19.11 -19.86
CA PRO A 396 -7.18 -18.14 -20.94
C PRO A 396 -7.61 -18.76 -22.28
N PRO A 397 -8.23 -17.97 -23.19
CA PRO A 397 -8.64 -18.42 -24.51
C PRO A 397 -7.51 -19.10 -25.29
N GLY A 398 -7.83 -20.19 -25.99
CA GLY A 398 -6.86 -20.95 -26.78
C GLY A 398 -5.88 -21.83 -25.99
N LEU A 399 -5.94 -21.88 -24.65
CA LEU A 399 -5.20 -22.90 -23.89
C LEU A 399 -5.68 -24.31 -24.31
N PRO A 400 -4.82 -25.23 -24.77
CA PRO A 400 -5.31 -26.46 -25.38
C PRO A 400 -5.99 -27.38 -24.36
N THR A 401 -7.24 -27.77 -24.61
CA THR A 401 -8.08 -28.59 -23.70
C THR A 401 -7.52 -29.98 -23.39
N HIS A 402 -6.51 -30.44 -24.12
CA HIS A 402 -5.79 -31.69 -23.88
C HIS A 402 -4.54 -31.55 -22.98
N GLN A 403 -4.16 -30.33 -22.59
CA GLN A 403 -3.05 -30.04 -21.67
C GLN A 403 -3.58 -29.88 -20.23
N TYR A 404 -3.90 -31.00 -19.59
CA TYR A 404 -4.37 -30.99 -18.20
C TYR A 404 -3.20 -30.95 -17.22
N ARG A 405 -3.12 -29.89 -16.41
CA ARG A 405 -2.28 -29.82 -15.21
C ARG A 405 -3.12 -29.41 -13.98
N PRO A 406 -2.90 -29.97 -12.77
CA PRO A 406 -3.57 -29.50 -11.56
C PRO A 406 -3.39 -28.00 -11.33
N PHE A 407 -4.33 -27.35 -10.63
CA PHE A 407 -4.17 -25.95 -10.22
C PHE A 407 -3.09 -25.84 -9.13
N CYS A 408 -2.24 -24.83 -9.21
CA CYS A 408 -1.04 -24.70 -8.37
C CYS A 408 -0.06 -25.89 -8.45
N ALA A 409 -0.03 -26.66 -9.55
CA ALA A 409 0.88 -27.80 -9.71
C ALA A 409 2.37 -27.43 -9.55
N ASN A 410 2.76 -26.24 -10.03
CA ASN A 410 4.12 -25.69 -9.88
C ASN A 410 4.20 -24.68 -8.74
N GLY A 411 3.15 -24.58 -7.93
CA GLY A 411 2.88 -23.47 -7.03
C GLY A 411 2.04 -22.36 -7.66
N CYS A 412 1.42 -21.56 -6.81
CA CYS A 412 0.57 -20.40 -7.11
C CYS A 412 1.13 -19.10 -6.55
N VAL A 413 0.74 -17.99 -7.18
CA VAL A 413 0.84 -16.63 -6.63
C VAL A 413 -0.54 -16.21 -6.14
N ILE A 414 -0.65 -15.69 -4.92
CA ILE A 414 -1.87 -15.00 -4.48
C ILE A 414 -1.66 -13.51 -4.70
N ILE A 415 -2.66 -12.82 -5.23
CA ILE A 415 -2.72 -11.36 -5.33
C ILE A 415 -3.95 -10.90 -4.53
N SER A 416 -3.76 -9.91 -3.66
CA SER A 416 -4.82 -9.34 -2.85
C SER A 416 -4.70 -7.83 -2.76
N HIS A 417 -5.79 -7.19 -2.36
CA HIS A 417 -5.86 -5.76 -2.09
C HIS A 417 -6.54 -5.50 -0.75
N SER A 418 -6.14 -4.47 0.00
CA SER A 418 -6.87 -3.99 1.20
C SER A 418 -7.20 -5.11 2.21
N THR A 419 -8.45 -5.27 2.63
CA THR A 419 -8.91 -6.37 3.50
C THR A 419 -8.55 -7.77 2.98
N GLY A 420 -8.40 -7.93 1.66
CA GLY A 420 -7.99 -9.19 1.04
C GLY A 420 -6.63 -9.69 1.53
N GLY A 421 -5.68 -8.80 1.84
CA GLY A 421 -4.36 -9.20 2.33
C GLY A 421 -4.36 -9.56 3.82
N LEU A 422 -5.15 -8.87 4.65
CA LEU A 422 -5.46 -9.30 6.02
C LEU A 422 -6.12 -10.69 6.02
N LEU A 423 -7.13 -10.88 5.16
CA LEU A 423 -7.83 -12.15 4.97
C LEU A 423 -6.86 -13.29 4.58
N VAL A 424 -6.03 -13.09 3.55
CA VAL A 424 -5.10 -14.12 3.06
C VAL A 424 -4.04 -14.44 4.12
N SER A 425 -3.29 -13.46 4.63
CA SER A 425 -2.20 -13.74 5.57
C SER A 425 -2.72 -14.36 6.88
N SER A 426 -3.92 -13.99 7.35
CA SER A 426 -4.54 -14.60 8.54
C SER A 426 -5.06 -16.01 8.26
N ALA A 427 -5.66 -16.29 7.10
CA ALA A 427 -6.04 -17.64 6.69
C ALA A 427 -4.82 -18.58 6.64
N LEU A 428 -3.72 -18.14 6.03
CA LEU A 428 -2.51 -18.94 5.87
C LEU A 428 -1.79 -19.18 7.21
N GLY A 429 -1.79 -18.18 8.10
CA GLY A 429 -1.34 -18.35 9.48
C GLY A 429 -2.17 -19.35 10.28
N ALA A 430 -3.51 -19.28 10.17
CA ALA A 430 -4.43 -20.20 10.86
C ALA A 430 -4.30 -21.65 10.35
N VAL A 431 -4.10 -21.84 9.03
CA VAL A 431 -3.79 -23.16 8.45
C VAL A 431 -2.45 -23.68 8.95
N ASN A 432 -1.41 -22.83 9.05
CA ASN A 432 -0.11 -23.25 9.58
C ASN A 432 -0.18 -23.60 11.08
N ALA A 433 -1.04 -22.93 11.84
CA ALA A 433 -1.38 -23.27 13.23
C ALA A 433 -2.24 -24.56 13.35
N GLY A 434 -2.73 -25.12 12.23
CA GLY A 434 -3.53 -26.34 12.19
C GLY A 434 -5.03 -26.15 12.46
N ALA A 435 -5.53 -24.90 12.50
CA ALA A 435 -6.93 -24.59 12.84
C ALA A 435 -7.95 -25.17 11.85
N TYR A 436 -7.52 -25.43 10.61
CA TYR A 436 -8.31 -26.07 9.55
C TYR A 436 -7.89 -27.53 9.28
N GLY A 437 -7.22 -28.18 10.24
CA GLY A 437 -6.73 -29.56 10.12
C GLY A 437 -5.34 -29.69 9.47
N LEU A 438 -4.66 -30.81 9.74
CA LEU A 438 -3.33 -31.12 9.19
C LEU A 438 -3.36 -31.25 7.66
N GLU A 439 -4.41 -31.88 7.15
CA GLU A 439 -4.73 -32.01 5.73
C GLU A 439 -4.66 -30.66 5.00
N THR A 440 -5.33 -29.63 5.52
CA THR A 440 -5.36 -28.29 4.89
C THR A 440 -3.98 -27.63 4.90
N ARG A 441 -3.06 -28.06 5.77
CA ARG A 441 -1.68 -27.56 5.80
C ARG A 441 -0.88 -27.95 4.55
N SER A 442 -1.28 -28.99 3.81
CA SER A 442 -0.69 -29.36 2.51
C SER A 442 -0.80 -28.23 1.48
N LEU A 443 -1.90 -27.47 1.50
CA LEU A 443 -2.18 -26.33 0.62
C LEU A 443 -1.06 -25.27 0.65
N LEU A 444 -0.39 -25.10 1.80
CA LEU A 444 0.70 -24.14 1.96
C LEU A 444 1.92 -24.48 1.08
N SER A 445 2.14 -25.76 0.74
CA SER A 445 3.22 -26.18 -0.17
C SER A 445 2.96 -25.78 -1.64
N HIS A 446 1.70 -25.56 -1.99
CA HIS A 446 1.25 -25.08 -3.31
C HIS A 446 1.28 -23.55 -3.43
N LEU A 447 1.67 -22.81 -2.39
CA LEU A 447 1.76 -21.35 -2.44
C LEU A 447 3.24 -20.93 -2.48
N ARG A 448 3.58 -19.99 -3.36
CA ARG A 448 4.95 -19.46 -3.50
C ARG A 448 5.11 -18.09 -2.86
N VAL A 449 4.14 -17.21 -3.09
CA VAL A 449 4.14 -15.83 -2.62
C VAL A 449 2.70 -15.31 -2.58
N HIS A 450 2.46 -14.43 -1.62
CA HIS A 450 1.29 -13.58 -1.51
C HIS A 450 1.73 -12.15 -1.84
N VAL A 451 1.08 -11.48 -2.78
CA VAL A 451 1.26 -10.06 -3.05
C VAL A 451 0.05 -9.34 -2.50
N ALA A 452 0.28 -8.32 -1.69
CA ALA A 452 -0.74 -7.61 -0.94
C ALA A 452 -0.59 -6.10 -1.22
N PHE A 453 -1.41 -5.61 -2.14
CA PHE A 453 -1.53 -4.19 -2.41
C PHE A 453 -2.31 -3.53 -1.28
N ASP A 454 -1.78 -2.43 -0.73
CA ASP A 454 -2.51 -1.48 0.11
C ASP A 454 -3.25 -2.15 1.28
N SER A 455 -2.59 -3.15 1.86
CA SER A 455 -3.25 -4.20 2.64
C SER A 455 -3.60 -3.76 4.05
N ALA A 456 -4.82 -4.03 4.50
CA ALA A 456 -5.32 -3.65 5.83
C ALA A 456 -4.81 -4.56 6.97
N ILE A 457 -3.52 -4.94 6.96
CA ILE A 457 -2.91 -5.95 7.85
C ILE A 457 -3.08 -5.58 9.32
N SER A 458 -2.98 -4.29 9.63
CA SER A 458 -3.14 -3.73 10.97
C SER A 458 -4.48 -3.00 11.12
N GLY A 459 -5.46 -3.27 10.24
CA GLY A 459 -6.78 -2.65 10.24
C GLY A 459 -6.82 -1.24 9.64
N SER A 460 -7.95 -0.54 9.86
CA SER A 460 -8.18 0.87 9.54
C SER A 460 -9.09 1.51 10.59
N ARG A 461 -8.77 2.72 11.06
CA ARG A 461 -9.65 3.45 11.99
C ARG A 461 -11.00 3.82 11.36
N LEU A 462 -11.11 3.88 10.04
CA LEU A 462 -12.41 4.09 9.37
C LEU A 462 -13.42 2.97 9.67
N ALA A 463 -12.93 1.76 9.95
CA ALA A 463 -13.78 0.66 10.41
C ALA A 463 -14.26 0.87 11.86
N SER A 464 -13.42 1.44 12.74
CA SER A 464 -13.85 1.96 14.04
C SER A 464 -14.90 3.07 13.86
N THR A 465 -14.66 4.06 12.98
CA THR A 465 -15.57 5.18 12.70
C THR A 465 -16.96 4.71 12.27
N ALA A 466 -17.05 3.75 11.35
CA ALA A 466 -18.32 3.19 10.89
C ALA A 466 -19.09 2.47 12.01
N LEU A 467 -18.40 1.67 12.83
CA LEU A 467 -19.00 0.97 13.98
C LEU A 467 -19.43 1.93 15.10
N ALA A 468 -18.64 3.00 15.30
CA ALA A 468 -18.89 4.05 16.26
C ALA A 468 -20.15 4.86 15.92
N VAL A 469 -20.28 5.34 14.66
CA VAL A 469 -21.51 5.97 14.14
C VAL A 469 -22.73 5.07 14.35
N GLY A 470 -22.56 3.77 14.08
CA GLY A 470 -23.58 2.76 14.32
C GLY A 470 -23.89 2.47 15.79
N SER A 471 -23.15 3.00 16.78
CA SER A 471 -23.39 2.68 18.20
C SER A 471 -24.63 3.39 18.77
N PRO A 472 -25.50 2.66 19.50
CA PRO A 472 -26.61 3.28 20.25
C PRO A 472 -26.12 4.12 21.44
N MET A 473 -24.84 4.04 21.82
CA MET A 473 -24.27 4.78 22.95
C MET A 473 -23.64 6.14 22.56
N MET A 474 -23.58 6.48 21.27
CA MET A 474 -23.20 7.83 20.85
C MET A 474 -24.30 8.86 21.10
N THR A 475 -23.90 10.03 21.59
CA THR A 475 -24.77 11.22 21.62
C THR A 475 -24.92 11.78 20.21
N ASP A 476 -26.05 12.45 19.93
CA ASP A 476 -26.36 12.91 18.57
C ASP A 476 -25.28 13.86 18.00
N PRO A 477 -24.74 14.87 18.74
CA PRO A 477 -23.66 15.72 18.22
C PRO A 477 -22.35 14.98 17.91
N MET A 478 -22.07 13.88 18.61
CA MET A 478 -20.90 13.02 18.32
C MET A 478 -21.15 12.18 17.07
N ARG A 479 -22.37 11.65 16.93
CA ARG A 479 -22.80 10.90 15.75
C ARG A 479 -22.76 11.78 14.51
N ASP A 480 -23.34 12.99 14.57
CA ASP A 480 -23.40 13.93 13.45
C ASP A 480 -22.00 14.29 12.91
N SER A 481 -21.03 14.58 13.80
CA SER A 481 -19.64 14.87 13.41
C SER A 481 -18.96 13.70 12.70
N LEU A 482 -19.18 12.47 13.16
CA LEU A 482 -18.60 11.26 12.54
C LEU A 482 -19.38 10.86 11.27
N CYS A 483 -20.67 11.17 11.20
CA CYS A 483 -21.53 10.96 10.03
C CYS A 483 -21.06 11.75 8.81
N ALA A 484 -20.63 13.01 8.99
CA ALA A 484 -20.03 13.80 7.92
C ALA A 484 -18.82 13.11 7.24
N ILE A 485 -18.15 12.20 7.95
CA ILE A 485 -17.01 11.43 7.44
C ILE A 485 -17.43 10.05 6.91
N VAL A 486 -18.44 9.42 7.51
CA VAL A 486 -18.91 8.07 7.13
C VAL A 486 -19.90 8.08 5.96
N SER A 487 -20.80 9.07 5.84
CA SER A 487 -21.77 9.12 4.73
C SER A 487 -21.11 9.07 3.35
N PRO A 488 -20.01 9.82 3.07
CA PRO A 488 -19.35 9.78 1.77
C PRO A 488 -18.65 8.44 1.50
N MET A 489 -18.14 7.75 2.53
CA MET A 489 -17.51 6.43 2.37
C MET A 489 -18.48 5.34 1.89
N PHE A 490 -19.77 5.46 2.23
CA PHE A 490 -20.81 4.50 1.86
C PHE A 490 -21.78 5.06 0.80
N ASP A 491 -21.51 6.25 0.25
CA ASP A 491 -22.38 6.93 -0.72
C ASP A 491 -23.84 7.09 -0.19
N THR A 492 -24.00 7.26 1.13
CA THR A 492 -25.33 7.29 1.77
C THR A 492 -25.35 7.80 3.21
N ASP A 493 -26.27 8.73 3.52
CA ASP A 493 -26.53 9.19 4.90
C ASP A 493 -27.24 8.15 5.78
N LEU A 494 -27.76 7.08 5.19
CA LEU A 494 -28.54 6.07 5.90
C LEU A 494 -27.70 5.19 6.86
N VAL A 495 -26.36 5.22 6.78
CA VAL A 495 -25.47 4.56 7.76
C VAL A 495 -25.65 5.14 9.18
N CYS A 496 -26.09 6.40 9.27
CA CYS A 496 -26.34 7.11 10.51
C CYS A 496 -27.71 6.80 11.15
N GLY A 497 -28.52 5.95 10.50
CA GLY A 497 -29.85 5.57 10.98
C GLY A 497 -29.82 4.56 12.14
N MET A 498 -30.77 4.70 13.07
CA MET A 498 -30.99 3.70 14.12
C MET A 498 -31.29 2.32 13.51
N GLY A 499 -30.52 1.30 13.89
CA GLY A 499 -30.69 -0.09 13.46
C GLY A 499 -29.53 -0.64 12.61
N VAL A 500 -28.70 0.23 12.04
CA VAL A 500 -27.51 -0.14 11.24
C VAL A 500 -26.50 -0.99 12.03
N HIS A 501 -26.37 -0.72 13.33
CA HIS A 501 -25.49 -1.39 14.32
C HIS A 501 -25.31 -2.90 14.10
N ASN A 502 -26.44 -3.63 14.01
CA ASN A 502 -26.44 -5.09 14.01
C ASN A 502 -25.77 -5.69 12.76
N VAL A 503 -25.89 -5.00 11.61
CA VAL A 503 -25.24 -5.44 10.36
C VAL A 503 -23.75 -5.13 10.42
N LEU A 504 -23.36 -3.93 10.89
CA LEU A 504 -21.94 -3.57 10.99
C LEU A 504 -21.19 -4.48 11.98
N GLN A 505 -21.79 -4.84 13.12
CA GLN A 505 -21.19 -5.77 14.09
C GLN A 505 -21.02 -7.21 13.58
N GLN A 506 -21.87 -7.63 12.62
CA GLN A 506 -21.76 -8.94 11.95
C GLN A 506 -20.80 -8.91 10.75
N SER A 507 -20.56 -7.72 10.20
CA SER A 507 -19.65 -7.46 9.08
C SER A 507 -18.16 -7.55 9.45
N VAL A 508 -17.31 -7.68 8.43
CA VAL A 508 -15.85 -7.66 8.54
C VAL A 508 -15.28 -6.36 9.13
N LEU A 509 -16.07 -5.29 9.26
CA LEU A 509 -15.62 -4.03 9.89
C LEU A 509 -15.08 -4.24 11.30
N VAL A 510 -15.68 -5.14 12.09
CA VAL A 510 -15.19 -5.43 13.45
C VAL A 510 -13.81 -6.08 13.41
N ASP A 511 -13.50 -6.87 12.38
CA ASP A 511 -12.17 -7.45 12.19
C ASP A 511 -11.14 -6.45 11.62
N LEU A 512 -11.63 -5.36 11.01
CA LEU A 512 -10.82 -4.27 10.47
C LEU A 512 -10.57 -3.14 11.48
N MET A 513 -11.29 -3.09 12.61
CA MET A 513 -10.90 -2.24 13.74
C MET A 513 -9.43 -2.50 14.10
N PRO A 514 -8.55 -1.49 14.21
CA PRO A 514 -7.11 -1.72 14.38
C PRO A 514 -6.79 -2.56 15.63
N MET A 515 -7.55 -2.34 16.71
CA MET A 515 -7.44 -3.14 17.93
C MET A 515 -7.71 -4.64 17.69
N VAL A 516 -8.76 -5.00 16.96
CA VAL A 516 -9.13 -6.40 16.65
C VAL A 516 -8.18 -7.00 15.61
N ALA A 517 -7.88 -6.25 14.54
CA ALA A 517 -6.90 -6.65 13.52
C ALA A 517 -5.56 -7.04 14.14
N GLN A 518 -5.09 -6.30 15.14
CA GLN A 518 -3.76 -6.49 15.71
C GLN A 518 -3.75 -7.44 16.93
N SER A 519 -4.81 -7.48 17.74
CA SER A 519 -4.91 -8.38 18.91
C SER A 519 -5.37 -9.80 18.56
N VAL A 520 -6.38 -9.94 17.68
CA VAL A 520 -6.95 -11.23 17.29
C VAL A 520 -6.24 -11.78 16.07
N TRP A 521 -6.13 -10.99 15.00
CA TRP A 521 -5.57 -11.46 13.74
C TRP A 521 -4.05 -11.33 13.68
N GLY A 522 -3.44 -10.33 14.32
CA GLY A 522 -1.98 -10.12 14.41
C GLY A 522 -1.17 -11.34 14.86
N PRO A 523 -1.52 -12.04 15.96
CA PRO A 523 -0.85 -13.27 16.35
C PRO A 523 -0.91 -14.36 15.27
N VAL A 524 -2.05 -14.47 14.58
CA VAL A 524 -2.26 -15.45 13.50
C VAL A 524 -1.47 -15.07 12.25
N LEU A 525 -1.51 -13.79 11.84
CA LEU A 525 -0.72 -13.21 10.74
C LEU A 525 0.77 -13.54 10.88
N SER A 526 1.30 -13.45 12.12
CA SER A 526 2.70 -13.74 12.43
C SER A 526 3.13 -15.19 12.15
N LEU A 527 2.17 -16.11 12.01
CA LEU A 527 2.39 -17.53 11.73
C LEU A 527 2.32 -17.87 10.24
N SER A 528 2.07 -16.91 9.34
CA SER A 528 2.05 -17.18 7.89
C SER A 528 3.42 -17.63 7.39
N PRO A 529 3.55 -18.83 6.76
CA PRO A 529 4.81 -19.32 6.22
C PRO A 529 5.03 -18.91 4.76
N VAL A 530 3.99 -18.40 4.08
CA VAL A 530 4.07 -17.88 2.72
C VAL A 530 4.63 -16.46 2.78
N PRO A 531 5.66 -16.11 1.98
CA PRO A 531 6.16 -14.75 1.92
C PRO A 531 5.09 -13.80 1.38
N THR A 532 4.82 -12.73 2.12
CA THR A 532 3.93 -11.65 1.70
C THR A 532 4.77 -10.48 1.22
N LEU A 533 4.49 -9.97 0.03
CA LEU A 533 5.09 -8.77 -0.55
C LEU A 533 4.07 -7.64 -0.48
N THR A 534 4.36 -6.57 0.25
CA THR A 534 3.52 -5.37 0.31
C THR A 534 3.95 -4.35 -0.73
N VAL A 535 2.96 -3.85 -1.46
CA VAL A 535 2.99 -2.62 -2.25
C VAL A 535 2.10 -1.63 -1.49
N ALA A 536 2.59 -0.44 -1.20
CA ALA A 536 1.92 0.49 -0.30
C ALA A 536 1.86 1.93 -0.83
N GLY A 537 0.64 2.41 -1.03
CA GLY A 537 0.29 3.80 -1.25
C GLY A 537 0.46 4.68 -0.02
N GLY A 538 0.25 5.98 -0.26
CA GLY A 538 0.61 7.06 0.64
C GLY A 538 0.12 8.41 0.11
N ALA A 539 -1.17 8.47 -0.21
CA ALA A 539 -1.81 9.57 -0.88
C ALA A 539 -1.85 10.84 -0.01
N PRO A 540 -1.42 12.00 -0.54
CA PRO A 540 -1.53 13.29 0.14
C PRO A 540 -2.96 13.84 0.13
N VAL A 541 -3.83 13.26 -0.69
CA VAL A 541 -5.26 13.55 -0.76
C VAL A 541 -5.99 12.23 -1.06
N GLY A 542 -6.39 11.51 -0.02
CA GLY A 542 -7.35 10.41 -0.17
C GLY A 542 -8.67 10.97 -0.70
N ASN A 543 -9.03 10.65 -1.95
CA ASN A 543 -10.08 11.37 -2.66
C ASN A 543 -11.49 11.14 -2.08
N TYR A 544 -11.69 10.02 -1.37
CA TYR A 544 -13.01 9.51 -0.99
C TYR A 544 -13.81 10.41 -0.01
N VAL A 545 -13.16 11.25 0.81
CA VAL A 545 -13.87 12.06 1.83
C VAL A 545 -13.27 13.46 2.00
N TRP A 546 -13.08 14.21 0.92
CA TRP A 546 -12.70 15.65 0.96
C TRP A 546 -11.44 16.00 1.79
N GLY A 547 -10.56 15.03 2.07
CA GLY A 547 -9.41 15.21 2.97
C GLY A 547 -9.73 15.15 4.47
N GLY A 548 -10.90 14.65 4.87
CA GLY A 548 -11.28 14.42 6.28
C GLY A 548 -10.71 13.14 6.89
N THR A 549 -10.55 12.07 6.11
CA THR A 549 -10.00 10.78 6.60
C THR A 549 -8.56 10.87 7.09
N LYS A 550 -7.77 11.82 6.57
CA LYS A 550 -6.35 12.06 6.95
C LYS A 550 -6.14 12.38 8.43
N TRP A 551 -7.20 12.78 9.15
CA TRP A 551 -7.17 13.04 10.58
C TRP A 551 -7.39 11.74 11.37
N LEU A 552 -8.44 11.00 10.99
CA LEU A 552 -8.77 9.67 11.55
C LEU A 552 -7.67 8.63 11.34
N LEU A 553 -6.90 8.78 10.26
CA LEU A 553 -5.81 7.89 9.89
C LEU A 553 -4.46 8.48 10.37
N PRO A 554 -3.86 7.97 11.46
CA PRO A 554 -2.60 8.51 11.98
C PRO A 554 -1.43 8.29 11.02
N GLY A 555 -0.68 9.36 10.78
CA GLY A 555 0.51 9.37 9.94
C GLY A 555 0.20 9.51 8.45
N ILE A 556 0.94 8.75 7.65
CA ILE A 556 0.69 8.67 6.21
C ILE A 556 -0.31 7.54 5.96
N ASP A 557 -1.27 7.80 5.08
CA ASP A 557 -2.30 6.86 4.63
C ASP A 557 -2.53 6.99 3.12
N ASP A 558 -3.35 6.09 2.56
CA ASP A 558 -3.75 6.09 1.14
C ASP A 558 -5.19 6.57 0.90
N GLY A 559 -5.82 7.16 1.93
CA GLY A 559 -7.23 7.49 2.02
C GLY A 559 -8.06 6.48 2.83
N VAL A 560 -7.59 5.23 3.00
CA VAL A 560 -8.34 4.14 3.63
C VAL A 560 -7.53 3.38 4.68
N VAL A 561 -6.24 3.12 4.47
CA VAL A 561 -5.34 2.45 5.43
C VAL A 561 -4.07 3.27 5.65
N THR A 562 -3.55 3.25 6.89
CA THR A 562 -2.25 3.87 7.19
C THR A 562 -1.10 3.04 6.62
N ALA A 563 0.03 3.68 6.32
CA ALA A 563 1.25 3.01 5.87
C ALA A 563 1.73 1.94 6.88
N ASN A 564 1.48 2.13 8.18
CA ASN A 564 1.73 1.10 9.21
C ASN A 564 0.94 -0.19 8.93
N SER A 565 -0.30 -0.07 8.45
CA SER A 565 -1.14 -1.19 8.01
C SER A 565 -0.68 -1.74 6.65
N ALA A 566 -0.61 -0.89 5.61
CA ALA A 566 -0.26 -1.26 4.24
C ALA A 566 1.10 -1.97 4.13
N CYS A 567 2.12 -1.46 4.83
CA CYS A 567 3.44 -2.07 4.84
C CYS A 567 3.51 -3.39 5.65
N GLY A 568 2.52 -3.71 6.49
CA GLY A 568 2.50 -4.90 7.35
C GLY A 568 3.29 -4.75 8.65
N ASN A 569 3.24 -3.58 9.27
CA ASN A 569 3.94 -3.26 10.51
C ASN A 569 3.07 -3.62 11.75
N PRO A 570 3.55 -4.47 12.68
CA PRO A 570 2.84 -4.88 13.89
C PRO A 570 2.85 -3.84 15.03
N ASN A 571 3.24 -2.58 14.77
CA ASN A 571 3.26 -1.54 15.80
C ASN A 571 1.82 -1.04 16.10
N PRO A 572 1.42 -0.94 17.39
CA PRO A 572 0.03 -0.70 17.79
C PRO A 572 -0.53 0.66 17.35
N VAL A 573 -1.61 0.62 16.56
CA VAL A 573 -2.33 1.83 16.09
C VAL A 573 -3.16 2.47 17.20
N TRP A 574 -3.87 1.66 17.99
CA TRP A 574 -4.73 2.07 19.11
C TRP A 574 -5.09 0.82 19.95
N PRO A 575 -5.42 0.87 21.26
CA PRO A 575 -5.52 2.04 22.17
C PRO A 575 -4.34 2.21 23.13
N ASP A 576 -3.40 1.24 23.22
CA ASP A 576 -2.39 1.18 24.29
C ASP A 576 -1.27 2.25 24.25
N GLY A 577 -1.47 3.33 23.46
CA GLY A 577 -0.94 4.66 23.78
C GLY A 577 0.54 4.95 23.56
N VAL A 578 1.32 4.10 22.86
CA VAL A 578 2.77 4.34 22.67
C VAL A 578 3.42 3.89 21.35
N SER A 579 2.72 3.63 20.24
CA SER A 579 3.44 3.17 19.01
C SER A 579 2.80 3.36 17.62
N ALA A 580 1.99 4.40 17.37
CA ALA A 580 1.63 4.77 16.00
C ALA A 580 1.57 6.28 15.77
N PRO A 581 1.82 6.76 14.54
CA PRO A 581 2.35 5.98 13.41
C PRO A 581 3.84 5.64 13.58
N SER A 582 4.29 4.52 12.97
CA SER A 582 5.73 4.24 12.86
C SER A 582 6.47 5.34 12.10
N GLY A 583 7.72 5.62 12.42
CA GLY A 583 8.39 6.82 11.92
C GLY A 583 9.81 7.04 12.42
N VAL A 584 10.29 8.27 12.19
CA VAL A 584 11.71 8.64 12.28
C VAL A 584 11.92 10.00 12.91
N ILE A 585 13.08 10.21 13.52
CA ILE A 585 13.53 11.55 13.94
C ILE A 585 14.44 12.10 12.84
N VAL A 586 14.06 13.24 12.26
CA VAL A 586 14.82 13.95 11.22
C VAL A 586 15.71 15.06 11.81
N ARG A 587 16.67 15.54 11.02
CA ARG A 587 17.59 16.62 11.42
C ARG A 587 16.90 17.98 11.45
N SER A 588 15.97 18.21 10.52
CA SER A 588 15.23 19.46 10.38
C SER A 588 13.94 19.19 9.59
N LEU A 589 12.78 19.57 10.14
CA LEU A 589 11.51 19.49 9.41
C LEU A 589 11.55 20.28 8.09
N ARG A 590 12.22 21.44 8.07
CA ARG A 590 12.39 22.30 6.89
C ARG A 590 13.11 21.59 5.74
N LYS A 591 14.08 20.74 6.06
CA LYS A 591 14.79 19.91 5.08
C LYS A 591 14.00 18.67 4.66
N SER A 592 13.10 18.18 5.52
CA SER A 592 12.16 17.11 5.22
C SER A 592 10.93 17.56 4.43
N PHE A 593 10.74 18.87 4.21
CA PHE A 593 9.71 19.39 3.32
C PHE A 593 10.13 19.19 1.85
N ASP A 594 9.21 18.66 1.05
CA ASP A 594 9.44 18.30 -0.36
C ASP A 594 9.27 19.52 -1.28
N LEU A 595 10.40 20.15 -1.61
CA LEU A 595 10.44 21.30 -2.51
C LEU A 595 10.41 20.92 -4.00
N GLY A 596 10.44 19.63 -4.34
CA GLY A 596 10.47 19.11 -5.70
C GLY A 596 9.15 18.51 -6.22
N ASP A 597 8.07 18.70 -5.45
CA ASP A 597 6.67 18.45 -5.82
C ASP A 597 5.88 19.77 -5.74
N LYS A 598 4.61 19.76 -6.17
CA LYS A 598 3.68 20.89 -6.08
C LYS A 598 3.46 21.27 -4.61
N LEU A 599 3.54 22.56 -4.30
CA LEU A 599 3.43 23.11 -2.94
C LEU A 599 2.24 22.53 -2.14
N SER A 600 1.04 22.53 -2.72
CA SER A 600 -0.17 21.99 -2.06
C SER A 600 -0.05 20.51 -1.70
N ARG A 601 0.68 19.73 -2.50
CA ARG A 601 0.88 18.30 -2.33
C ARG A 601 1.93 18.02 -1.26
N ALA A 602 3.09 18.69 -1.35
CA ALA A 602 4.12 18.67 -0.32
C ALA A 602 3.61 19.11 1.06
N THR A 603 2.74 20.13 1.11
CA THR A 603 2.00 20.55 2.30
C THR A 603 1.19 19.39 2.89
N GLN A 604 0.35 18.70 2.11
CA GLN A 604 -0.44 17.58 2.66
C GLN A 604 0.43 16.36 3.03
N ILE A 605 1.51 16.04 2.28
CA ILE A 605 2.47 15.00 2.71
C ILE A 605 3.02 15.34 4.10
N MET A 606 3.46 16.58 4.31
CA MET A 606 4.01 17.01 5.60
C MET A 606 2.95 17.05 6.71
N ILE A 607 1.70 17.42 6.40
CA ILE A 607 0.57 17.33 7.35
C ILE A 607 0.34 15.89 7.77
N ALA A 608 0.24 14.94 6.82
CA ALA A 608 0.09 13.52 7.12
C ALA A 608 1.29 12.99 7.94
N GLN A 609 2.52 13.32 7.53
CA GLN A 609 3.73 12.98 8.30
C GLN A 609 3.76 13.57 9.73
N LYS A 610 3.10 14.71 9.95
CA LYS A 610 2.92 15.34 11.26
C LYS A 610 1.62 14.96 11.98
N ASN A 611 0.69 14.22 11.36
CA ASN A 611 -0.53 13.73 12.02
C ASN A 611 -0.22 12.55 12.95
N LEU A 612 0.54 12.86 13.99
CA LEU A 612 0.89 11.94 15.06
C LEU A 612 -0.25 12.01 16.08
N MET A 613 -1.15 11.03 16.09
CA MET A 613 -2.16 10.92 17.15
C MET A 613 -1.47 10.68 18.50
N ALA A 614 -1.18 11.78 19.18
CA ALA A 614 -0.27 11.84 20.31
C ALA A 614 -0.83 12.74 21.43
N GLY A 615 -2.15 12.69 21.67
CA GLY A 615 -2.88 13.55 22.60
C GLY A 615 -2.34 13.57 24.05
N HIS A 616 -1.46 12.64 24.43
CA HIS A 616 -0.89 12.54 25.78
C HIS A 616 0.65 12.59 25.87
N ARG A 617 1.39 12.73 24.76
CA ARG A 617 2.86 12.90 24.80
C ARG A 617 3.36 13.79 23.67
N PRO A 618 4.17 14.83 23.94
CA PRO A 618 4.85 15.54 22.87
C PRO A 618 5.82 14.56 22.18
N ALA A 619 5.54 14.23 20.93
CA ALA A 619 6.54 13.65 20.05
C ALA A 619 7.76 14.61 19.97
N PRO A 620 8.98 14.11 19.70
CA PRO A 620 10.11 14.99 19.40
C PRO A 620 9.71 16.00 18.31
N LEU A 621 10.09 17.28 18.44
CA LEU A 621 9.72 18.33 17.47
C LEU A 621 10.17 18.05 16.03
N ASN A 622 11.07 17.08 15.84
CA ASN A 622 11.52 16.59 14.53
C ASN A 622 11.10 15.13 14.26
N TYR A 623 10.03 14.62 14.87
CA TYR A 623 9.49 13.29 14.51
C TYR A 623 8.55 13.42 13.31
N LEU A 624 8.66 12.50 12.36
CA LEU A 624 7.75 12.35 11.23
C LEU A 624 7.33 10.89 11.07
N ALA A 625 6.07 10.66 10.69
CA ALA A 625 5.61 9.36 10.26
C ALA A 625 6.42 8.89 9.04
N GLY A 626 6.76 7.60 9.03
CA GLY A 626 7.52 6.94 7.98
C GLY A 626 6.64 6.04 7.14
N MET A 627 6.99 5.91 5.87
CA MET A 627 6.49 4.86 4.98
C MET A 627 7.15 3.52 5.31
N CYS A 628 7.11 2.57 4.38
CA CYS A 628 7.73 1.26 4.56
C CYS A 628 9.25 1.34 4.84
N THR A 629 9.98 2.28 4.23
CA THR A 629 11.39 2.58 4.58
C THR A 629 11.51 3.87 5.41
N PRO A 630 12.38 3.91 6.44
CA PRO A 630 12.61 5.10 7.26
C PRO A 630 13.27 6.25 6.50
N TYR A 631 13.94 5.98 5.37
CA TYR A 631 14.77 6.98 4.69
C TYR A 631 14.08 7.72 3.55
N LEU A 632 12.89 7.28 3.11
CA LEU A 632 12.19 7.88 1.96
C LEU A 632 10.77 8.32 2.33
N SER A 633 10.34 9.49 1.84
CA SER A 633 8.94 9.94 1.84
C SER A 633 8.06 9.06 0.90
N PRO A 634 6.73 9.24 0.86
CA PRO A 634 5.86 8.65 -0.18
C PRO A 634 6.34 9.07 -1.57
N SER A 635 6.68 10.35 -1.70
CA SER A 635 7.35 10.96 -2.85
C SER A 635 8.84 10.58 -2.97
N GLY A 636 9.32 9.48 -2.39
CA GLY A 636 10.67 8.93 -2.58
C GLY A 636 11.85 9.85 -2.27
N MET A 637 11.59 10.97 -1.59
CA MET A 637 12.59 11.96 -1.23
C MET A 637 13.40 11.44 -0.05
N VAL A 638 14.73 11.48 -0.16
CA VAL A 638 15.64 11.03 0.89
C VAL A 638 15.55 11.97 2.09
N LEU A 639 14.93 11.48 3.16
CA LEU A 639 14.71 12.19 4.41
C LEU A 639 16.05 12.37 5.18
N PRO A 640 16.29 13.52 5.81
CA PRO A 640 17.51 13.79 6.57
C PRO A 640 17.44 13.13 7.97
N VAL A 641 17.34 11.80 8.01
CA VAL A 641 17.18 11.00 9.24
C VAL A 641 18.37 11.16 10.18
N VAL A 642 18.08 11.31 11.48
CA VAL A 642 19.06 11.29 12.58
C VAL A 642 18.87 10.05 13.46
N ASN A 643 17.64 9.55 13.57
CA ASN A 643 17.35 8.26 14.19
C ASN A 643 16.22 7.56 13.41
N SER A 644 16.56 6.42 12.81
CA SER A 644 15.62 5.53 12.09
C SER A 644 14.77 4.67 13.02
N MET A 645 14.71 5.03 14.32
CA MET A 645 13.96 4.39 15.41
C MET A 645 14.21 2.89 15.56
N ARG A 646 15.40 2.44 15.14
CA ARG A 646 15.73 1.03 14.92
C ARG A 646 15.49 0.15 16.15
N SER A 647 14.83 -0.98 15.95
CA SER A 647 14.48 -1.96 17.00
C SER A 647 13.55 -1.44 18.11
N THR A 648 12.94 -0.26 17.95
CA THR A 648 11.91 0.26 18.86
C THR A 648 10.49 -0.07 18.36
N PRO A 649 9.43 0.11 19.18
CA PRO A 649 8.05 0.08 18.71
C PRO A 649 7.68 1.16 17.67
N TRP A 650 8.59 2.04 17.28
CA TRP A 650 8.37 3.05 16.24
C TRP A 650 9.08 2.72 14.92
N ASP A 651 9.90 1.66 14.87
CA ASP A 651 10.69 1.29 13.67
C ASP A 651 9.76 0.98 12.48
N PRO A 652 9.81 1.76 11.38
CA PRO A 652 9.02 1.48 10.18
C PRO A 652 9.48 0.22 9.45
N ARG A 653 10.64 -0.36 9.78
CA ARG A 653 11.10 -1.66 9.26
C ARG A 653 10.58 -2.86 10.04
N ARG A 654 9.90 -2.65 11.18
CA ARG A 654 9.30 -3.76 11.91
C ARG A 654 8.18 -4.35 11.07
N ARG A 655 8.18 -5.67 10.90
CA ARG A 655 7.22 -6.43 10.09
C ARG A 655 6.75 -7.65 10.85
N TYR A 656 5.59 -8.17 10.47
CA TYR A 656 5.27 -9.57 10.75
C TYR A 656 6.29 -10.48 10.05
N PRO A 657 6.65 -11.65 10.62
CA PRO A 657 7.49 -12.63 9.94
C PRO A 657 6.98 -12.94 8.53
N ASN A 658 7.91 -13.18 7.59
CA ASN A 658 7.63 -13.38 6.16
C ASN A 658 6.93 -12.22 5.42
N HIS A 659 6.68 -11.06 6.05
CA HIS A 659 6.13 -9.88 5.35
C HIS A 659 7.25 -8.91 4.98
N TYR A 660 7.37 -8.60 3.69
CA TYR A 660 8.41 -7.76 3.09
C TYR A 660 7.76 -6.60 2.33
N SER A 661 8.30 -5.40 2.43
CA SER A 661 7.87 -4.28 1.58
C SER A 661 8.69 -4.23 0.29
N MET A 662 8.01 -4.16 -0.85
CA MET A 662 8.61 -4.16 -2.18
C MET A 662 8.64 -2.74 -2.76
N ILE A 663 7.48 -2.09 -2.85
CA ILE A 663 7.29 -0.73 -3.38
C ILE A 663 6.58 0.12 -2.34
N GLN A 664 6.98 1.39 -2.26
CA GLN A 664 6.15 2.45 -1.70
C GLN A 664 5.96 3.54 -2.75
N SER A 665 4.80 4.18 -2.72
CA SER A 665 4.51 5.28 -3.62
C SER A 665 3.63 6.34 -2.92
N ILE A 666 3.08 7.23 -3.73
CA ILE A 666 2.16 8.31 -3.38
C ILE A 666 0.75 8.06 -3.98
N GLU A 667 0.43 6.80 -4.30
CA GLU A 667 -0.85 6.35 -4.86
C GLU A 667 -2.00 6.34 -3.83
N ASP A 668 -3.22 6.50 -4.33
CA ASP A 668 -4.51 6.42 -3.60
C ASP A 668 -4.96 4.96 -3.51
N HIS A 669 -5.67 4.58 -2.44
CA HIS A 669 -6.12 3.20 -2.18
C HIS A 669 -6.85 2.56 -3.37
N SER A 670 -7.51 3.36 -4.20
CA SER A 670 -8.22 2.88 -5.40
C SER A 670 -7.31 2.43 -6.55
N TYR A 671 -6.01 2.74 -6.53
CA TYR A 671 -5.13 2.67 -7.71
C TYR A 671 -4.68 1.24 -8.08
N ASN A 672 -4.45 0.37 -7.08
CA ASN A 672 -4.04 -1.03 -7.27
C ASN A 672 -5.19 -2.04 -7.18
N GLY A 673 -6.32 -1.62 -6.63
CA GLY A 673 -7.57 -2.37 -6.72
C GLY A 673 -8.10 -2.39 -8.16
N GLY A 674 -9.37 -2.72 -8.30
CA GLY A 674 -10.09 -2.55 -9.55
C GLY A 674 -11.58 -2.41 -9.31
N GLY A 675 -12.28 -1.78 -10.26
CA GLY A 675 -13.73 -1.69 -10.24
C GLY A 675 -14.31 -0.83 -9.12
N ASP A 676 -14.09 0.48 -9.19
CA ASP A 676 -15.02 1.46 -8.63
C ASP A 676 -15.60 2.27 -9.81
N ALA A 677 -16.88 2.59 -9.82
CA ALA A 677 -17.54 3.15 -11.03
C ALA A 677 -17.03 4.56 -11.40
N ALA A 678 -16.43 5.26 -10.44
CA ALA A 678 -15.74 6.54 -10.63
C ALA A 678 -14.26 6.40 -11.03
N ASN A 679 -13.65 5.22 -10.86
CA ASN A 679 -12.26 4.95 -11.21
C ASN A 679 -12.18 4.42 -12.66
N PRO A 680 -11.59 5.16 -13.62
CA PRO A 680 -11.56 4.76 -15.03
C PRO A 680 -10.47 3.69 -15.29
N TRP A 681 -10.62 2.53 -14.64
CA TRP A 681 -9.68 1.40 -14.63
C TRP A 681 -10.34 0.16 -15.30
N PRO A 682 -9.77 -0.41 -16.38
CA PRO A 682 -8.60 0.09 -17.08
C PRO A 682 -9.01 1.37 -17.80
N SER A 683 -8.05 2.13 -18.36
CA SER A 683 -8.33 3.42 -19.01
C SER A 683 -9.67 3.39 -19.77
N SER A 684 -10.66 4.19 -19.35
CA SER A 684 -12.08 4.03 -19.79
C SER A 684 -12.34 4.28 -21.27
N VAL A 685 -11.28 4.59 -22.01
CA VAL A 685 -11.16 4.77 -23.47
C VAL A 685 -10.46 3.60 -24.18
N GLY A 686 -10.18 2.48 -23.50
CA GLY A 686 -9.58 1.27 -24.09
C GLY A 686 -8.16 1.44 -24.61
N ALA A 687 -7.37 2.32 -23.99
CA ALA A 687 -6.13 2.85 -24.57
C ALA A 687 -4.85 2.13 -24.08
N PRO A 688 -3.82 2.03 -24.95
CA PRO A 688 -2.54 1.39 -24.59
C PRO A 688 -1.78 2.16 -23.50
N ALA A 689 -0.72 1.55 -22.96
CA ALA A 689 0.18 2.21 -22.00
C ALA A 689 0.84 3.50 -22.54
N SER A 690 0.90 3.67 -23.86
CA SER A 690 1.41 4.86 -24.57
C SER A 690 0.39 5.98 -24.79
N ALA A 691 -0.87 5.79 -24.39
CA ALA A 691 -1.83 6.88 -24.25
C ALA A 691 -1.59 7.63 -22.92
N PRO A 692 -2.05 8.89 -22.73
CA PRO A 692 -1.73 9.70 -21.55
C PRO A 692 -2.45 9.21 -20.28
N ARG A 693 -1.97 8.10 -19.70
CA ARG A 693 -2.38 7.49 -18.43
C ARG A 693 -1.85 8.28 -17.22
N HIS A 694 -1.96 9.60 -17.26
CA HIS A 694 -1.40 10.48 -16.24
C HIS A 694 -2.32 10.62 -15.03
N TYR A 695 -1.70 10.67 -13.84
CA TYR A 695 -2.34 11.10 -12.60
C TYR A 695 -2.89 12.53 -12.80
N LEU A 696 -4.22 12.65 -12.93
CA LEU A 696 -5.00 13.90 -13.05
C LEU A 696 -4.69 14.76 -14.30
N GLU A 697 -5.53 14.58 -15.33
CA GLU A 697 -5.64 15.32 -16.61
C GLU A 697 -4.43 15.30 -17.60
N PRO A 698 -4.66 15.20 -18.93
CA PRO A 698 -3.59 15.21 -19.94
C PRO A 698 -2.85 16.55 -20.15
N ARG A 699 -3.17 17.62 -19.40
CA ARG A 699 -2.78 18.99 -19.76
C ARG A 699 -1.31 19.37 -19.49
N SER A 700 -0.47 18.51 -18.91
CA SER A 700 0.94 18.84 -18.66
C SER A 700 1.96 17.68 -18.70
N GLY A 701 1.56 16.47 -19.12
CA GLY A 701 2.52 15.36 -19.34
C GLY A 701 3.17 14.80 -18.06
N TRP A 702 2.38 14.58 -17.00
CA TRP A 702 2.87 14.13 -15.69
C TRP A 702 3.22 12.62 -15.68
N VAL A 703 4.47 12.34 -16.02
CA VAL A 703 5.08 11.00 -15.97
C VAL A 703 5.12 10.49 -14.50
N ASN A 704 5.00 9.17 -14.27
CA ASN A 704 5.00 8.52 -12.95
C ASN A 704 6.41 8.49 -12.33
N ASN A 705 6.94 9.66 -12.00
CA ASN A 705 8.27 9.80 -11.43
C ASN A 705 8.27 9.56 -9.90
N GLU A 706 7.35 8.74 -9.38
CA GLU A 706 6.92 8.82 -7.97
C GLU A 706 6.94 7.53 -7.15
N GLU A 707 7.22 6.38 -7.76
CA GLU A 707 7.42 5.10 -7.08
C GLU A 707 8.86 4.88 -6.63
N SER A 708 9.03 4.19 -5.50
CA SER A 708 10.31 4.02 -4.83
C SER A 708 10.47 2.61 -4.26
N SER A 709 11.70 2.09 -4.24
CA SER A 709 12.00 0.81 -3.58
C SER A 709 11.74 0.91 -2.07
N ALA A 710 10.87 0.05 -1.55
CA ALA A 710 10.58 -0.07 -0.12
C ALA A 710 11.39 -1.16 0.59
N VAL A 711 12.41 -1.70 -0.08
CA VAL A 711 13.12 -2.89 0.40
C VAL A 711 14.00 -2.57 1.61
N THR A 712 13.65 -3.15 2.76
CA THR A 712 14.40 -3.03 4.03
C THR A 712 14.94 -4.36 4.55
N ASP A 713 14.70 -5.46 3.83
CA ASP A 713 15.23 -6.79 4.13
C ASP A 713 15.63 -7.49 2.81
N ALA A 714 16.91 -7.84 2.69
CA ALA A 714 17.45 -8.54 1.51
C ALA A 714 16.86 -9.95 1.31
N GLY A 715 16.18 -10.50 2.32
CA GLY A 715 15.38 -11.73 2.22
C GLY A 715 14.26 -11.66 1.18
N ILE A 716 13.86 -10.47 0.72
CA ILE A 716 12.96 -10.30 -0.42
C ILE A 716 13.55 -10.89 -1.72
N PHE A 717 14.88 -10.89 -1.87
CA PHE A 717 15.60 -11.43 -3.03
C PHE A 717 15.94 -12.92 -2.88
N ARG A 718 15.29 -13.65 -1.97
CA ARG A 718 15.54 -15.08 -1.76
C ARG A 718 15.13 -15.90 -2.99
N GLN A 719 15.99 -16.82 -3.39
CA GLN A 719 15.69 -17.80 -4.44
C GLN A 719 14.95 -19.01 -3.84
N PHE A 720 13.91 -19.48 -4.52
CA PHE A 720 13.18 -20.69 -4.19
C PHE A 720 13.92 -21.95 -4.70
N PRO A 721 13.61 -23.15 -4.17
CA PRO A 721 14.22 -24.40 -4.63
C PRO A 721 13.97 -24.73 -6.12
N ASP A 722 12.98 -24.09 -6.75
CA ASP A 722 12.70 -24.24 -8.19
C ASP A 722 13.48 -23.26 -9.08
N GLY A 723 14.40 -22.46 -8.52
CA GLY A 723 15.27 -21.54 -9.26
C GLY A 723 14.69 -20.13 -9.46
N SER A 724 13.40 -19.91 -9.22
CA SER A 724 12.80 -18.58 -9.27
C SER A 724 13.10 -17.73 -8.02
N TYR A 725 13.07 -16.41 -8.14
CA TYR A 725 13.23 -15.48 -7.02
C TYR A 725 11.89 -15.02 -6.45
N LEU A 726 11.83 -14.75 -5.14
CA LEU A 726 10.69 -14.09 -4.49
C LEU A 726 10.44 -12.70 -5.12
N VAL A 727 11.46 -11.84 -5.12
CA VAL A 727 11.61 -10.70 -6.02
C VAL A 727 12.95 -10.82 -6.73
N LYS A 728 12.97 -10.62 -8.05
CA LYS A 728 14.20 -10.58 -8.85
C LYS A 728 15.16 -9.48 -8.40
N PRO A 729 16.47 -9.76 -8.21
CA PRO A 729 17.45 -8.74 -7.82
C PRO A 729 17.51 -7.51 -8.74
N GLN A 730 17.12 -7.64 -10.01
CA GLN A 730 17.06 -6.54 -10.99
C GLN A 730 16.02 -5.46 -10.64
N PHE A 731 15.03 -5.77 -9.78
CA PHE A 731 14.11 -4.77 -9.22
C PHE A 731 14.83 -3.67 -8.42
N ALA A 732 15.98 -4.01 -7.82
CA ALA A 732 16.76 -3.11 -6.98
C ALA A 732 17.48 -1.97 -7.73
N ASN A 733 17.27 -1.86 -9.04
CA ASN A 733 17.85 -0.82 -9.90
C ASN A 733 17.13 0.52 -9.70
N SER A 734 17.35 1.16 -8.54
CA SER A 734 16.96 2.55 -8.31
C SER A 734 17.99 3.53 -8.89
N VAL A 735 17.52 4.68 -9.38
CA VAL A 735 18.33 5.86 -9.74
C VAL A 735 18.20 6.95 -8.69
N GLU A 736 19.28 7.72 -8.52
CA GLU A 736 19.23 8.97 -7.76
C GLU A 736 18.87 10.13 -8.70
N ILE A 737 17.79 10.83 -8.40
CA ILE A 737 17.39 12.08 -9.05
C ILE A 737 17.58 13.21 -8.05
N VAL A 738 18.20 14.31 -8.48
CA VAL A 738 18.29 15.54 -7.69
C VAL A 738 17.37 16.59 -8.29
N LYS A 739 16.54 17.22 -7.45
CA LYS A 739 15.78 18.43 -7.81
C LYS A 739 16.25 19.60 -6.94
N GLY A 740 16.29 20.80 -7.48
CA GLY A 740 16.73 21.97 -6.72
C GLY A 740 16.57 23.28 -7.47
N LYS A 741 16.80 24.39 -6.76
CA LYS A 741 16.95 25.71 -7.38
C LYS A 741 18.40 26.13 -7.29
N SER A 742 19.02 26.46 -8.43
CA SER A 742 20.45 26.77 -8.52
C SER A 742 20.71 28.17 -9.10
N ILE A 743 21.83 28.77 -8.70
CA ILE A 743 22.39 29.98 -9.31
C ILE A 743 23.71 29.61 -9.98
N LYS A 744 23.90 30.12 -11.20
CA LYS A 744 25.18 30.07 -11.92
C LYS A 744 25.83 31.45 -11.94
N PHE A 745 27.14 31.49 -11.83
CA PHE A 745 27.92 32.73 -11.92
C PHE A 745 29.35 32.44 -12.40
N ARG A 746 30.06 33.47 -12.85
CA ARG A 746 31.43 33.36 -13.36
C ARG A 746 32.44 34.01 -12.43
N LEU A 747 33.39 33.23 -11.91
CA LEU A 747 34.48 33.70 -11.06
C LEU A 747 35.83 33.28 -11.68
N PHE A 748 36.79 34.20 -11.77
CA PHE A 748 38.10 33.96 -12.43
C PHE A 748 38.01 33.28 -13.82
N ARG A 749 36.99 33.64 -14.61
CA ARG A 749 36.63 33.06 -15.92
C ARG A 749 36.13 31.61 -15.92
N ARG A 750 35.88 31.01 -14.74
CA ARG A 750 35.22 29.69 -14.60
C ARG A 750 33.76 29.90 -14.20
N THR A 751 32.86 29.07 -14.72
CA THR A 751 31.46 29.04 -14.26
C THR A 751 31.36 28.16 -13.02
N HIS A 752 30.64 28.64 -12.01
CA HIS A 752 30.30 27.95 -10.77
C HIS A 752 28.78 27.80 -10.66
N LYS A 753 28.31 26.70 -10.08
CA LYS A 753 26.91 26.42 -9.75
C LYS A 753 26.80 26.32 -8.23
N VAL A 754 25.78 26.95 -7.65
CA VAL A 754 25.44 26.90 -6.22
C VAL A 754 23.96 26.55 -6.10
N TRP A 755 23.62 25.59 -5.25
CA TRP A 755 22.23 25.28 -4.91
C TRP A 755 21.73 26.22 -3.80
N LEU A 756 20.61 26.89 -4.02
CA LEU A 756 19.86 27.60 -2.97
C LEU A 756 19.13 26.61 -2.08
N TRP A 757 18.47 25.63 -2.71
CA TRP A 757 17.98 24.42 -2.07
C TRP A 757 18.16 23.23 -3.02
N LYS A 758 18.26 22.04 -2.43
CA LYS A 758 18.42 20.76 -3.10
C LYS A 758 17.65 19.69 -2.34
N ARG A 759 16.97 18.80 -3.06
CA ARG A 759 16.39 17.55 -2.58
C ARG A 759 16.88 16.40 -3.47
N THR A 760 16.93 15.22 -2.88
CA THR A 760 17.47 14.01 -3.50
C THR A 760 16.39 12.94 -3.40
N TYR A 761 16.18 12.15 -4.46
CA TYR A 761 15.08 11.20 -4.60
C TYR A 761 15.61 9.86 -5.09
N GLU A 762 15.07 8.75 -4.57
CA GLU A 762 15.36 7.39 -5.05
C GLU A 762 14.16 6.84 -5.81
N ARG A 763 14.29 6.70 -7.14
CA ARG A 763 13.23 6.24 -8.03
C ARG A 763 13.58 4.94 -8.72
N LEU A 764 12.58 4.13 -9.03
CA LEU A 764 12.76 2.90 -9.80
C LEU A 764 13.01 3.27 -11.28
N ALA A 765 14.11 2.76 -11.87
CA ALA A 765 14.74 3.39 -13.03
C ALA A 765 14.26 2.85 -14.40
N GLY A 766 13.70 3.73 -15.25
CA GLY A 766 13.12 3.33 -16.54
C GLY A 766 11.69 2.76 -16.40
N TRP A 767 10.98 3.10 -15.33
CA TRP A 767 9.63 2.63 -15.02
C TRP A 767 8.60 3.75 -14.95
N GLU A 768 8.98 4.95 -15.36
CA GLU A 768 8.23 6.19 -15.12
C GLU A 768 6.92 6.25 -15.95
N THR A 769 6.71 5.31 -16.88
CA THR A 769 5.43 5.14 -17.61
C THR A 769 4.59 3.94 -17.14
N LYS A 770 5.08 3.17 -16.16
CA LYS A 770 4.38 2.01 -15.58
C LYS A 770 3.72 2.37 -14.25
N GLN A 771 3.21 1.37 -13.54
CA GLN A 771 2.56 1.46 -12.24
C GLN A 771 3.12 0.38 -11.31
N SER A 772 3.01 0.56 -10.00
CA SER A 772 3.45 -0.35 -8.94
C SER A 772 3.02 -1.82 -9.15
N SER A 773 1.82 -2.04 -9.72
CA SER A 773 1.34 -3.33 -10.19
C SER A 773 2.23 -4.03 -11.23
N HIS A 774 2.86 -3.31 -12.16
CA HIS A 774 3.61 -3.89 -13.28
C HIS A 774 4.89 -4.60 -12.81
N TYR A 775 5.56 -4.07 -11.80
CA TYR A 775 6.76 -4.64 -11.20
C TYR A 775 6.47 -6.01 -10.56
N VAL A 776 5.24 -6.20 -10.03
CA VAL A 776 4.80 -7.47 -9.50
C VAL A 776 4.85 -8.54 -10.60
N TYR A 777 4.16 -8.31 -11.72
CA TYR A 777 4.13 -9.25 -12.84
C TYR A 777 5.51 -9.44 -13.52
N GLU A 778 6.40 -8.45 -13.45
CA GLU A 778 7.72 -8.54 -14.09
C GLU A 778 8.83 -9.13 -13.19
N PHE A 779 8.79 -8.94 -11.88
CA PHE A 779 9.89 -9.33 -10.97
C PHE A 779 9.53 -10.39 -9.91
N VAL A 780 8.25 -10.62 -9.58
CA VAL A 780 7.86 -11.52 -8.49
C VAL A 780 7.75 -12.98 -8.95
N ALA A 781 8.29 -13.93 -8.18
CA ALA A 781 8.20 -15.38 -8.45
C ALA A 781 8.78 -15.87 -9.81
N ARG A 782 9.85 -15.24 -10.30
CA ARG A 782 10.46 -15.51 -11.63
C ARG A 782 11.96 -15.84 -11.59
N HIS A 783 12.44 -16.65 -12.55
CA HIS A 783 13.86 -16.98 -12.79
C HIS A 783 14.65 -15.80 -13.35
#